data_AF-A0A6G6Y2D8-F1
#
_entry.id   AF-A0A6G6Y2D8-F1
#
_cell.length_a   1.000
_cell.length_b   1.000
_cell.length_c   1.000
_cell.angle_alpha   90.00
_cell.angle_beta   90.00
_cell.angle_gamma   90.00
#
_symmetry.space_group_name_H-M   'P 1'
#
loop_
_entity.id
_entity.type
_entity.pdbx_description
1 polymer ?
#
loop_
_entity_poly.entity_id
_entity_poly.type
_entity_poly.pdbx_seq_one_letter_code
_entity_poly.pdbx_strand_id
1 'polypeptide(L)'
;MAMLLGSTAVAGMIAPSARAQAQAGEAAFDIPAQSLAGALDAFSRVSGISVTYGSALPDVGSPGVTGRMSPAEALSRLLAGTGLTYRFTGADTVTLEPVPQTSDGTVRLGTLRVEGAAGNDGGRAASGGAAQGPGGAPDHRNYRTAGSTAYRGEEAIQRMRGTSPGDFLSGIPGVLNGDNRNSGALDVNIRGMQGMDRVPVVIDGSLQQSTVYRGYSGVAGRTYLDPDLIGSVTIEKGPSASADGVGATGGVVRAQTIGAKDLIAPGGTFGIRARAGLNGNNVDPPAVETLGTGNGTEERFDRPGLLDLNGYNFSLAAAGRIADFELVAAFARRKTGNYFGGDHGTVPEEGSGINGIVLRRYNLGEEVLATSQDNTSALLRGTYRFGNGMGLDLSYIRYESDFGELMPSQIIRFGGAMQPPLSRAEVDTYTARYRWNPADNDLIEFKADLWATSSYTSIETLYRWDFGGNVTVGDAAYQSQSDRWGVTLSNTSRLDLPIGALELDYGGSYTRERIMPPDGWEEYKENSGYADFVEPRDGWRNEYSGFIAAQFKPAPWVSFDAALRYTDTVSHDNNLVDISVGDGERATGYNHEHNTGFAPIFAFLVEPLPGLQFYGRYAEAIRNPSLFESTTGFSFRPDPRNPIVPERARTTEFGVNLQRTSLIAENDLFEAKLAYFTNDIDDYLTRGSSDGMTSVINIDSARFQGLEASARYDSGSVFAEIGGAYYTFMEFCAEDNLCRKGGTPNSYIPAHLPPETSLSAHAGVRLFDERLVLGGRYTHVGERDAAIVSWGGSLTVVDWQPYDVFDLYGSFDLNEYLRLDIAVDNVTDRYYMDALTLGLMPSPGRTLRFGITSSFGGPERGTSLGGRLAAAERLGDNTLFGGFDGDWSGPYVGLQAGYGLIGTQGETTATDGTAGGIPATESADASVNASWIGGYAGYTVPVGGAWFAGGELSFDISRGRTRQYAVSTELEMSYECGTLGVCDLRNQADTEYRFNWYGTARARLGYSTGRVLLYGAGGLAFLNERQTRTQYRDTIHLDEDGIGQNVTPEEPYGDLSEPWFSESDTNTRIGWTLAGGAEVAIGNNWSLRAEYAYARFGRQSFDFNDARAGVGKSFLYREVVGTEWGTIPGFEELGPIFQIPIYEFTDVEGTSDIVNGRRARNRADMHSLRVGVSFRF
;
A
#
# COMPACT_ATOMS: atom_id res chain seq x y z
N MET A 1 -32.75 -0.85 16.03
CA MET A 1 -34.01 -0.09 16.21
C MET A 1 -33.65 1.27 16.81
N ALA A 2 -34.15 2.36 16.21
CA ALA A 2 -33.94 3.78 16.55
C ALA A 2 -32.51 4.37 16.38
N MET A 3 -32.20 4.83 15.15
CA MET A 3 -31.33 6.00 14.94
C MET A 3 -32.14 7.01 14.10
N LEU A 4 -32.45 8.13 14.72
CA LEU A 4 -33.19 9.26 14.17
C LEU A 4 -32.47 10.52 14.68
N LEU A 5 -32.20 11.46 13.77
CA LEU A 5 -31.73 12.84 13.95
C LEU A 5 -30.19 13.00 14.12
N GLY A 6 -29.51 13.93 13.46
CA GLY A 6 -30.01 15.18 12.87
C GLY A 6 -29.45 15.47 11.46
N SER A 7 -30.33 15.38 10.48
CA SER A 7 -30.25 16.07 9.21
C SER A 7 -30.85 17.47 9.36
N THR A 8 -30.02 18.48 9.63
CA THR A 8 -30.37 19.87 9.33
C THR A 8 -29.81 20.22 7.96
N ALA A 9 -30.73 20.32 7.02
CA ALA A 9 -30.52 20.82 5.67
C ALA A 9 -29.90 22.22 5.71
N VAL A 10 -28.74 22.39 5.08
CA VAL A 10 -28.31 23.67 4.53
C VAL A 10 -28.74 23.67 3.06
N ALA A 11 -30.05 23.85 2.85
CA ALA A 11 -30.58 24.35 1.60
C ALA A 11 -30.81 25.85 1.80
N GLY A 12 -29.90 26.67 1.28
CA GLY A 12 -29.96 28.12 1.47
C GLY A 12 -29.05 28.87 0.52
N MET A 13 -29.63 29.30 -0.61
CA MET A 13 -29.23 30.45 -1.43
C MET A 13 -27.91 30.35 -2.22
N ILE A 14 -27.96 29.66 -3.36
CA ILE A 14 -27.13 30.02 -4.51
C ILE A 14 -27.84 31.17 -5.23
N ALA A 15 -27.44 32.40 -4.96
CA ALA A 15 -27.80 33.53 -5.83
C ALA A 15 -26.84 33.51 -7.04
N PRO A 16 -27.34 33.68 -8.28
CA PRO A 16 -26.46 33.89 -9.42
C PRO A 16 -25.85 35.29 -9.31
N SER A 17 -24.59 35.38 -8.87
CA SER A 17 -23.79 36.59 -9.05
C SER A 17 -23.48 36.71 -10.54
N ALA A 18 -24.24 37.56 -11.21
CA ALA A 18 -23.96 38.05 -12.54
C ALA A 18 -22.56 38.67 -12.61
N ARG A 19 -21.80 38.28 -13.64
CA ARG A 19 -20.63 38.96 -14.24
C ARG A 19 -19.83 39.89 -13.31
N ALA A 20 -18.73 39.38 -12.76
CA ALA A 20 -17.55 40.19 -12.49
C ALA A 20 -16.51 39.93 -13.59
N GLN A 21 -16.71 40.59 -14.73
CA GLN A 21 -15.65 40.77 -15.70
C GLN A 21 -14.60 41.65 -15.02
N ALA A 22 -13.36 41.18 -14.93
CA ALA A 22 -12.25 41.87 -14.29
C ALA A 22 -12.17 43.32 -14.80
N GLN A 23 -12.53 44.28 -13.94
CA GLN A 23 -12.30 45.69 -14.18
C GLN A 23 -11.21 46.14 -13.22
N ALA A 24 -9.96 45.87 -13.60
CA ALA A 24 -8.84 46.68 -13.11
C ALA A 24 -9.22 48.14 -13.41
N GLY A 25 -9.38 48.96 -12.36
CA GLY A 25 -9.86 50.33 -12.49
C GLY A 25 -9.01 51.13 -13.49
N GLU A 26 -9.65 51.98 -14.29
CA GLU A 26 -8.93 52.87 -15.21
C GLU A 26 -7.96 53.77 -14.44
N ALA A 27 -6.67 53.70 -14.78
CA ALA A 27 -5.63 54.58 -14.26
C ALA A 27 -5.24 55.62 -15.31
N ALA A 28 -4.80 56.80 -14.86
CA ALA A 28 -4.27 57.83 -15.76
C ALA A 28 -2.78 57.57 -15.98
N PHE A 29 -2.41 57.19 -17.20
CA PHE A 29 -1.02 56.99 -17.59
C PHE A 29 -0.49 58.22 -18.33
N ASP A 30 0.72 58.65 -17.98
CA ASP A 30 1.50 59.68 -18.68
C ASP A 30 2.97 59.23 -18.74
N ILE A 31 3.24 58.25 -19.61
CA ILE A 31 4.55 57.63 -19.78
C ILE A 31 5.07 58.03 -21.16
N PRO A 32 6.08 58.92 -21.26
CA PRO A 32 6.64 59.33 -22.55
C PRO A 32 7.40 58.18 -23.23
N ALA A 33 7.63 58.30 -24.53
CA ALA A 33 8.48 57.36 -25.27
C ALA A 33 9.91 57.36 -24.68
N GLN A 34 10.39 56.17 -24.30
CA GLN A 34 11.68 55.96 -23.62
C GLN A 34 12.15 54.51 -23.81
N SER A 35 13.25 54.11 -23.18
CA SER A 35 13.68 52.70 -23.19
C SER A 35 12.57 51.80 -22.64
N LEU A 36 12.40 50.61 -23.22
CA LEU A 36 11.36 49.68 -22.79
C LEU A 36 11.45 49.37 -21.29
N ALA A 37 12.66 49.16 -20.77
CA ALA A 37 12.88 48.96 -19.33
C ALA A 37 12.36 50.14 -18.49
N GLY A 38 12.66 51.40 -18.89
CA GLY A 38 12.17 52.59 -18.17
C GLY A 38 10.67 52.79 -18.28
N ALA A 39 10.07 52.43 -19.42
CA ALA A 39 8.64 52.50 -19.65
C ALA A 39 7.85 51.48 -18.81
N LEU A 40 8.35 50.24 -18.70
CA LEU A 40 7.76 49.19 -17.88
C LEU A 40 7.85 49.51 -16.39
N ASP A 41 8.98 50.06 -15.94
CA ASP A 41 9.17 50.52 -14.56
C ASP A 41 8.22 51.68 -14.22
N ALA A 42 8.03 52.64 -15.14
CA ALA A 42 7.03 53.70 -14.99
C ALA A 42 5.59 53.15 -14.98
N PHE A 43 5.30 52.13 -15.79
CA PHE A 43 4.00 51.46 -15.82
C PHE A 43 3.69 50.74 -14.50
N SER A 44 4.66 50.01 -13.95
CA SER A 44 4.50 49.32 -12.66
C SER A 44 4.26 50.30 -11.51
N ARG A 45 4.92 51.46 -11.51
CA ARG A 45 4.67 52.52 -10.51
C ARG A 45 3.26 53.11 -10.58
N VAL A 46 2.69 53.25 -11.77
CA VAL A 46 1.36 53.87 -11.96
C VAL A 46 0.22 52.87 -11.76
N SER A 47 0.41 51.63 -12.20
CA SER A 47 -0.63 50.59 -12.17
C SER A 47 -0.62 49.73 -10.90
N GLY A 48 0.50 49.69 -10.17
CA GLY A 48 0.71 48.72 -9.08
C GLY A 48 1.00 47.30 -9.58
N ILE A 49 1.07 47.07 -10.89
CA ILE A 49 1.28 45.74 -11.49
C ILE A 49 2.77 45.47 -11.67
N SER A 50 3.25 44.36 -11.13
CA SER A 50 4.63 43.88 -11.30
C SER A 50 4.81 43.25 -12.68
N VAL A 51 5.83 43.68 -13.44
CA VAL A 51 6.13 43.13 -14.76
C VAL A 51 7.41 42.27 -14.69
N THR A 52 7.27 40.99 -15.00
CA THR A 52 8.37 40.00 -15.02
C THR A 52 8.70 39.56 -16.45
N TYR A 53 9.95 39.14 -16.71
CA TYR A 53 10.38 38.69 -18.04
C TYR A 53 11.37 37.51 -17.91
N GLY A 54 11.25 36.50 -18.77
CA GLY A 54 12.00 35.23 -18.68
C GLY A 54 13.42 35.25 -19.31
N SER A 55 13.74 36.25 -20.12
CA SER A 55 15.04 36.45 -20.79
C SER A 55 15.39 37.94 -20.80
N ALA A 56 16.67 38.31 -20.93
CA ALA A 56 17.08 39.72 -20.90
C ALA A 56 16.19 40.61 -21.79
N LEU A 57 15.60 41.66 -21.21
CA LEU A 57 14.76 42.62 -21.93
C LEU A 57 15.52 43.13 -23.17
N PRO A 58 14.93 43.04 -24.38
CA PRO A 58 15.57 43.56 -25.57
C PRO A 58 15.79 45.07 -25.43
N ASP A 59 16.94 45.56 -25.90
CA ASP A 59 17.28 46.99 -25.89
C ASP A 59 16.52 47.72 -27.01
N VAL A 60 15.21 47.89 -26.80
CA VAL A 60 14.28 48.54 -27.73
C VAL A 60 13.52 49.68 -27.05
N GLY A 61 13.07 50.65 -27.82
CA GLY A 61 12.25 51.76 -27.33
C GLY A 61 10.78 51.37 -27.18
N SER A 62 10.12 51.87 -26.14
CA SER A 62 8.66 51.86 -26.03
C SER A 62 8.07 53.14 -26.62
N PRO A 63 6.94 53.09 -27.34
CA PRO A 63 6.27 54.28 -27.89
C PRO A 63 5.66 55.19 -26.81
N GLY A 64 5.62 54.76 -25.55
CA GLY A 64 4.95 55.49 -24.46
C GLY A 64 3.43 55.35 -24.50
N VAL A 65 2.75 55.83 -23.46
CA VAL A 65 1.28 55.82 -23.38
C VAL A 65 0.77 57.00 -22.56
N THR A 66 -0.26 57.67 -23.09
CA THR A 66 -0.94 58.80 -22.44
C THR A 66 -2.46 58.60 -22.47
N GLY A 67 -3.14 58.89 -21.35
CA GLY A 67 -4.59 58.85 -21.22
C GLY A 67 -5.11 57.98 -20.06
N ARG A 68 -6.42 58.05 -19.80
CA ARG A 68 -7.10 57.11 -18.88
C ARG A 68 -7.45 55.84 -19.63
N MET A 69 -6.96 54.71 -19.14
CA MET A 69 -7.24 53.39 -19.71
C MET A 69 -6.99 52.29 -18.67
N SER A 70 -7.39 51.06 -18.99
CA SER A 70 -7.05 49.92 -18.14
C SER A 70 -5.54 49.63 -18.20
N PRO A 71 -4.93 49.06 -17.14
CA PRO A 71 -3.52 48.69 -17.17
C PRO A 71 -3.17 47.70 -18.30
N ALA A 72 -4.08 46.80 -18.67
CA ALA A 72 -3.89 45.90 -19.81
C ALA A 72 -3.78 46.67 -21.14
N GLU A 73 -4.63 47.68 -21.33
CA GLU A 73 -4.59 48.54 -22.51
C GLU A 73 -3.33 49.43 -22.54
N ALA A 74 -2.94 49.98 -21.39
CA ALA A 74 -1.71 50.75 -21.26
C ALA A 74 -0.47 49.90 -21.58
N LEU A 75 -0.39 48.68 -21.04
CA LEU A 75 0.73 47.77 -21.29
C LEU A 75 0.77 47.29 -22.74
N SER A 76 -0.39 47.01 -23.35
CA SER A 76 -0.47 46.68 -24.79
C SER A 76 0.11 47.80 -25.67
N ARG A 77 -0.20 49.07 -25.35
CA ARG A 77 0.34 50.22 -26.09
C ARG A 77 1.83 50.42 -25.84
N LEU A 78 2.30 50.21 -24.61
CA LEU A 78 3.72 50.29 -24.26
C LEU A 78 4.59 49.23 -24.96
N LEU A 79 4.01 48.07 -25.27
CA LEU A 79 4.71 46.95 -25.93
C LEU A 79 4.56 46.97 -27.45
N ALA A 80 3.75 47.85 -28.02
CA ALA A 80 3.54 47.93 -29.46
C ALA A 80 4.87 48.20 -30.20
N GLY A 81 5.22 47.32 -31.14
CA GLY A 81 6.45 47.41 -31.94
C GLY A 81 7.72 46.87 -31.26
N THR A 82 7.63 46.36 -30.03
CA THR A 82 8.78 45.80 -29.29
C THR A 82 9.07 44.33 -29.59
N GLY A 83 8.16 43.66 -30.31
CA GLY A 83 8.22 42.21 -30.53
C GLY A 83 7.87 41.39 -29.29
N LEU A 84 7.32 42.02 -28.24
CA LEU A 84 6.84 41.38 -27.01
C LEU A 84 5.32 41.53 -26.87
N THR A 85 4.69 40.51 -26.31
CA THR A 85 3.33 40.50 -25.77
C THR A 85 3.39 40.30 -24.27
N TYR A 86 2.23 40.29 -23.61
CA TYR A 86 2.13 40.13 -22.17
C TYR A 86 1.03 39.13 -21.79
N ARG A 87 1.20 38.50 -20.63
CA ARG A 87 0.23 37.59 -20.03
C ARG A 87 0.15 37.83 -18.53
N PHE A 88 -1.07 37.98 -18.00
CA PHE A 88 -1.27 38.04 -16.55
C PHE A 88 -1.00 36.67 -15.91
N THR A 89 -0.12 36.64 -14.92
CA THR A 89 0.24 35.45 -14.12
C THR A 89 -0.29 35.51 -12.69
N GLY A 90 -0.88 36.64 -12.30
CA GLY A 90 -1.64 36.87 -11.06
C GLY A 90 -2.55 38.09 -11.21
N ALA A 91 -3.25 38.50 -10.15
CA ALA A 91 -4.11 39.69 -10.17
C ALA A 91 -3.32 40.98 -10.45
N ASP A 92 -2.10 41.07 -9.89
CA ASP A 92 -1.23 42.25 -9.97
C ASP A 92 0.15 41.93 -10.59
N THR A 93 0.27 40.81 -11.33
CA THR A 93 1.54 40.36 -11.92
C THR A 93 1.38 39.98 -13.38
N VAL A 94 2.29 40.46 -14.23
CA VAL A 94 2.30 40.22 -15.67
C VAL A 94 3.67 39.74 -16.14
N THR A 95 3.70 38.72 -16.98
CA THR A 95 4.91 38.22 -17.63
C THR A 95 4.96 38.67 -19.09
N LEU A 96 6.12 39.16 -19.54
CA LEU A 96 6.38 39.47 -20.95
C LEU A 96 6.90 38.25 -21.70
N GLU A 97 6.37 38.04 -22.90
CA GLU A 97 6.69 36.92 -23.77
C GLU A 97 6.91 37.43 -25.21
N PRO A 98 7.79 36.83 -26.04
CA PRO A 98 7.94 37.22 -27.44
C PRO A 98 6.63 37.05 -28.24
N VAL A 99 6.32 37.98 -29.13
CA VAL A 99 5.20 37.85 -30.07
C VAL A 99 5.49 36.64 -30.98
N PRO A 100 4.59 35.64 -31.06
CA PRO A 100 4.78 34.49 -31.92
C PRO A 100 4.96 34.94 -33.38
N GLN A 101 6.12 34.64 -33.98
CA GLN A 101 6.34 34.84 -35.41
C GLN A 101 5.51 33.79 -36.16
N THR A 102 4.43 34.21 -36.80
CA THR A 102 3.65 33.35 -37.70
C THR A 102 4.39 33.19 -39.04
N SER A 103 5.31 32.22 -39.10
CA SER A 103 5.69 31.56 -40.36
C SER A 103 5.14 30.14 -40.33
N ASP A 104 4.17 29.86 -41.20
CA ASP A 104 3.55 28.56 -41.48
C ASP A 104 3.31 27.61 -40.29
N GLY A 105 2.11 27.72 -39.71
CA GLY A 105 1.36 26.57 -39.19
C GLY A 105 1.94 25.78 -38.02
N THR A 106 3.06 26.20 -37.43
CA THR A 106 3.71 25.45 -36.34
C THR A 106 3.92 26.36 -35.15
N VAL A 107 2.96 26.35 -34.22
CA VAL A 107 3.21 26.87 -32.88
C VAL A 107 4.17 25.87 -32.22
N ARG A 108 5.45 26.23 -32.07
CA ARG A 108 6.33 25.58 -31.09
C ARG A 108 5.89 26.01 -29.70
N LEU A 109 4.81 25.40 -29.22
CA LEU A 109 4.58 25.25 -27.78
C LEU A 109 5.77 24.46 -27.24
N GLY A 110 6.32 24.87 -26.08
CA GLY A 110 7.32 24.07 -25.38
C GLY A 110 6.86 22.62 -25.34
N THR A 111 7.77 21.70 -25.68
CA THR A 111 7.45 20.28 -25.86
C THR A 111 6.69 19.75 -24.65
N LEU A 112 5.51 19.20 -24.92
CA LEU A 112 4.66 18.55 -23.92
C LEU A 112 5.47 17.42 -23.28
N ARG A 113 5.88 17.59 -22.03
CA ARG A 113 6.64 16.56 -21.31
C ARG A 113 5.69 15.53 -20.73
N VAL A 114 5.54 14.41 -21.44
CA VAL A 114 5.15 13.13 -20.82
C VAL A 114 6.38 12.65 -20.04
N GLU A 115 6.26 12.57 -18.71
CA GLU A 115 7.26 11.91 -17.88
C GLU A 115 7.09 10.41 -18.09
N GLY A 116 8.03 9.80 -18.81
CA GLY A 116 8.08 8.35 -18.92
C GLY A 116 8.55 7.74 -17.61
N ALA A 117 8.25 6.46 -17.41
CA ALA A 117 8.90 5.63 -16.40
C ALA A 117 10.41 5.43 -16.64
N ALA A 118 11.00 6.14 -17.62
CA ALA A 118 12.43 6.38 -17.74
C ALA A 118 12.90 7.20 -16.53
N GLY A 119 13.13 6.47 -15.43
CA GLY A 119 13.88 6.76 -14.21
C GLY A 119 14.50 8.14 -14.04
N ASN A 120 13.71 9.21 -14.12
CA ASN A 120 14.19 10.52 -13.69
C ASN A 120 14.31 10.46 -12.17
N ASP A 121 15.54 10.21 -11.69
CA ASP A 121 15.95 10.51 -10.32
C ASP A 121 15.33 11.85 -9.96
N GLY A 122 14.61 11.95 -8.85
CA GLY A 122 13.89 13.17 -8.42
C GLY A 122 14.76 14.44 -8.35
N GLY A 123 16.06 14.36 -8.66
CA GLY A 123 17.05 15.42 -8.74
C GLY A 123 16.76 16.57 -9.72
N ARG A 124 15.76 16.52 -10.62
CA ARG A 124 15.30 17.76 -11.30
C ARG A 124 14.87 18.83 -10.31
N ALA A 125 14.43 18.41 -9.12
CA ALA A 125 13.97 19.29 -8.07
C ALA A 125 15.08 19.81 -7.14
N ALA A 126 16.33 19.34 -7.27
CA ALA A 126 17.39 19.60 -6.28
C ALA A 126 18.40 20.70 -6.68
N SER A 127 18.45 21.16 -7.94
CA SER A 127 19.40 22.22 -8.31
C SER A 127 18.92 23.05 -9.50
N GLY A 128 17.97 23.97 -9.28
CA GLY A 128 17.74 25.12 -10.17
C GLY A 128 16.48 25.06 -11.03
N GLY A 129 15.48 25.86 -10.64
CA GLY A 129 14.84 26.82 -11.54
C GLY A 129 14.12 26.33 -12.79
N ALA A 130 13.04 25.55 -12.65
CA ALA A 130 11.82 25.69 -13.44
C ALA A 130 10.66 24.89 -12.82
N ALA A 131 9.76 25.62 -12.16
CA ALA A 131 8.38 25.27 -11.82
C ALA A 131 8.09 23.98 -11.02
N GLN A 132 8.45 23.98 -9.74
CA GLN A 132 7.44 23.76 -8.70
C GLN A 132 6.99 25.15 -8.24
N GLY A 133 5.69 25.42 -8.35
CA GLY A 133 5.10 26.55 -7.62
C GLY A 133 5.41 26.36 -6.14
N PRO A 134 5.85 27.40 -5.42
CA PRO A 134 6.07 27.27 -3.99
C PRO A 134 4.74 26.97 -3.28
N GLY A 135 4.73 25.96 -2.40
CA GLY A 135 3.68 25.76 -1.41
C GLY A 135 2.57 24.75 -1.73
N GLY A 136 2.86 23.44 -1.73
CA GLY A 136 1.80 22.43 -1.53
C GLY A 136 0.79 22.25 -2.66
N ALA A 137 0.98 22.88 -3.82
CA ALA A 137 0.17 22.63 -5.00
C ALA A 137 0.22 21.13 -5.36
N PRO A 138 -0.93 20.48 -5.65
CA PRO A 138 -0.98 19.07 -6.00
C PRO A 138 -0.10 18.75 -7.20
N ASP A 139 0.69 17.69 -7.08
CA ASP A 139 1.48 17.20 -8.19
C ASP A 139 0.64 16.27 -9.07
N HIS A 140 0.25 16.79 -10.23
CA HIS A 140 -0.61 16.12 -11.22
C HIS A 140 0.14 15.07 -12.07
N ARG A 141 1.43 14.82 -11.80
CA ARG A 141 2.26 13.91 -12.60
C ARG A 141 1.84 12.44 -12.46
N ASN A 142 1.31 12.03 -11.31
CA ASN A 142 0.86 10.64 -11.06
C ASN A 142 -0.21 10.16 -12.06
N TYR A 143 -0.99 11.09 -12.59
CA TYR A 143 -2.06 10.84 -13.58
C TYR A 143 -1.60 11.05 -15.02
N ARG A 144 -0.29 11.06 -15.28
CA ARG A 144 0.30 11.33 -16.60
C ARG A 144 1.44 10.40 -16.98
N THR A 145 1.91 9.59 -16.05
CA THR A 145 3.01 8.65 -16.22
C THR A 145 2.55 7.31 -16.78
N ALA A 146 3.41 6.71 -17.60
CA ALA A 146 3.28 5.34 -18.13
C ALA A 146 3.69 4.29 -17.09
N GLY A 147 2.97 4.22 -15.98
CA GLY A 147 3.26 3.31 -14.86
C GLY A 147 2.70 3.83 -13.54
N SER A 148 2.52 2.95 -12.56
CA SER A 148 1.93 3.31 -11.28
C SER A 148 2.93 4.05 -10.37
N THR A 149 2.63 5.32 -10.11
CA THR A 149 3.44 6.20 -9.25
C THR A 149 2.56 6.94 -8.24
N ALA A 150 3.16 7.34 -7.12
CA ALA A 150 2.54 8.24 -6.14
C ALA A 150 3.53 9.33 -5.75
N TYR A 151 3.00 10.50 -5.40
CA TYR A 151 3.80 11.64 -4.94
C TYR A 151 3.11 12.30 -3.75
N ARG A 152 3.89 12.65 -2.73
CA ARG A 152 3.46 13.47 -1.60
C ARG A 152 4.48 14.58 -1.36
N GLY A 153 4.04 15.82 -1.50
CA GLY A 153 4.79 16.99 -1.07
C GLY A 153 4.65 17.22 0.43
N GLU A 154 5.42 18.16 0.96
CA GLU A 154 5.49 18.50 2.39
C GLU A 154 4.12 18.68 3.06
N GLU A 155 3.20 19.46 2.47
CA GLU A 155 1.89 19.70 3.08
C GLU A 155 1.02 18.43 3.11
N ALA A 156 1.13 17.56 2.11
CA ALA A 156 0.43 16.27 2.13
C ALA A 156 1.04 15.33 3.19
N ILE A 157 2.37 15.31 3.33
CA ILE A 157 3.06 14.58 4.39
C ILE A 157 2.57 15.05 5.76
N GLN A 158 2.50 16.37 5.99
CA GLN A 158 2.08 16.94 7.26
C GLN A 158 0.61 16.69 7.59
N ARG A 159 -0.27 16.66 6.58
CA ARG A 159 -1.68 16.27 6.76
C ARG A 159 -1.86 14.79 7.04
N MET A 160 -1.04 13.95 6.41
CA MET A 160 -1.17 12.49 6.50
C MET A 160 -0.34 11.87 7.63
N ARG A 161 0.57 12.64 8.25
CA ARG A 161 1.34 12.21 9.42
C ARG A 161 0.37 11.77 10.51
N GLY A 162 0.69 10.70 11.22
CA GLY A 162 -0.03 10.20 12.38
C GLY A 162 0.81 10.39 13.64
N THR A 163 0.80 9.39 14.52
CA THR A 163 1.64 9.34 15.73
C THR A 163 3.00 8.70 15.45
N SER A 164 3.11 7.84 14.43
CA SER A 164 4.35 7.18 14.03
C SER A 164 4.99 7.86 12.81
N PRO A 165 6.33 7.83 12.67
CA PRO A 165 7.03 8.44 11.54
C PRO A 165 6.58 7.93 10.16
N GLY A 166 6.14 6.67 10.02
CA GLY A 166 5.73 6.09 8.74
C GLY A 166 4.28 6.32 8.33
N ASP A 167 3.45 6.94 9.18
CA ASP A 167 2.03 7.16 8.91
C ASP A 167 1.76 8.03 7.67
N PHE A 168 2.75 8.82 7.22
CA PHE A 168 2.62 9.64 6.00
C PHE A 168 2.46 8.79 4.73
N LEU A 169 2.71 7.48 4.77
CA LEU A 169 2.47 6.55 3.65
C LEU A 169 1.01 6.05 3.59
N SER A 170 0.22 6.27 4.64
CA SER A 170 -1.15 5.77 4.74
C SER A 170 -2.05 6.29 3.61
N GLY A 171 -2.91 5.42 3.08
CA GLY A 171 -3.85 5.72 2.01
C GLY A 171 -3.23 5.81 0.60
N ILE A 172 -1.96 5.44 0.42
CA ILE A 172 -1.42 5.24 -0.94
C ILE A 172 -1.84 3.84 -1.41
N PRO A 173 -2.55 3.69 -2.55
CA PRO A 173 -2.99 2.38 -3.02
C PRO A 173 -1.83 1.39 -3.16
N GLY A 174 -1.97 0.18 -2.63
CA GLY A 174 -0.96 -0.88 -2.78
C GLY A 174 0.36 -0.64 -2.03
N VAL A 175 0.40 0.34 -1.10
CA VAL A 175 1.57 0.65 -0.27
C VAL A 175 1.19 0.57 1.21
N LEU A 176 1.96 -0.19 1.99
CA LEU A 176 1.78 -0.38 3.44
C LEU A 176 3.13 -0.25 4.16
N ASN A 177 3.11 -0.10 5.49
CA ASN A 177 4.31 -0.09 6.34
C ASN A 177 4.19 -1.15 7.45
N GLY A 178 5.07 -2.14 7.47
CA GLY A 178 4.99 -3.30 8.38
C GLY A 178 5.54 -3.09 9.78
N ASP A 179 6.44 -2.12 10.01
CA ASP A 179 7.14 -1.93 11.31
C ASP A 179 6.85 -0.56 11.98
N ASN A 180 5.67 -0.01 11.71
CA ASN A 180 5.32 1.37 12.08
C ASN A 180 5.13 1.60 13.60
N ARG A 181 4.75 0.55 14.36
CA ARG A 181 4.36 0.65 15.78
C ARG A 181 5.38 0.11 16.78
N ASN A 182 6.34 -0.71 16.33
CA ASN A 182 7.30 -1.39 17.21
C ASN A 182 8.69 -0.71 17.22
N SER A 183 9.13 -0.09 16.12
CA SER A 183 10.39 0.66 16.06
C SER A 183 10.25 2.09 15.53
N GLY A 184 9.10 2.40 14.91
CA GLY A 184 8.91 3.67 14.19
C GLY A 184 9.67 3.74 12.86
N ALA A 185 10.27 2.65 12.40
CA ALA A 185 10.96 2.58 11.13
C ALA A 185 10.00 2.43 9.94
N LEU A 186 10.54 2.65 8.73
CA LEU A 186 9.88 2.38 7.47
C LEU A 186 10.29 0.97 6.97
N ASP A 187 9.34 0.03 7.00
CA ASP A 187 9.38 -1.28 6.36
C ASP A 187 8.29 -1.35 5.28
N VAL A 188 8.60 -0.80 4.11
CA VAL A 188 7.59 -0.54 3.09
C VAL A 188 7.25 -1.81 2.31
N ASN A 189 5.95 -2.11 2.22
CA ASN A 189 5.41 -3.13 1.33
C ASN A 189 4.81 -2.45 0.09
N ILE A 190 5.21 -2.90 -1.11
CA ILE A 190 4.57 -2.51 -2.37
C ILE A 190 4.18 -3.77 -3.11
N ARG A 191 2.89 -3.94 -3.40
CA ARG A 191 2.37 -5.07 -4.21
C ARG A 191 2.76 -6.45 -3.67
N GLY A 192 2.86 -6.60 -2.36
CA GLY A 192 3.25 -7.84 -1.68
C GLY A 192 4.76 -8.07 -1.53
N MET A 193 5.57 -7.13 -2.01
CA MET A 193 7.03 -7.15 -1.86
C MET A 193 7.45 -6.31 -0.66
N GLN A 194 8.23 -6.89 0.26
CA GLN A 194 8.69 -6.24 1.51
C GLN A 194 9.99 -6.89 2.03
N GLY A 195 10.77 -6.12 2.79
CA GLY A 195 11.99 -6.57 3.46
C GLY A 195 13.14 -6.93 2.52
N MET A 196 14.34 -7.14 3.08
CA MET A 196 15.51 -7.69 2.37
C MET A 196 15.82 -6.98 1.04
N ASP A 197 15.77 -5.65 1.04
CA ASP A 197 16.02 -4.76 -0.12
C ASP A 197 15.02 -4.86 -1.29
N ARG A 198 13.87 -5.54 -1.16
CA ARG A 198 12.86 -5.63 -2.25
C ARG A 198 12.20 -4.29 -2.58
N VAL A 199 12.03 -3.44 -1.57
CA VAL A 199 11.49 -2.07 -1.70
C VAL A 199 12.46 -1.11 -1.00
N PRO A 200 13.53 -0.65 -1.66
CA PRO A 200 14.47 0.27 -1.06
C PRO A 200 13.84 1.66 -0.82
N VAL A 201 14.18 2.25 0.32
CA VAL A 201 13.91 3.66 0.62
C VAL A 201 15.18 4.47 0.40
N VAL A 202 15.19 5.27 -0.67
CA VAL A 202 16.30 6.13 -1.09
C VAL A 202 16.09 7.53 -0.52
N ILE A 203 17.06 8.03 0.25
CA ILE A 203 17.04 9.37 0.86
C ILE A 203 18.14 10.20 0.23
N ASP A 204 17.75 11.22 -0.53
CA ASP A 204 18.70 12.08 -1.26
C ASP A 204 19.69 11.31 -2.18
N GLY A 205 19.35 10.10 -2.61
CA GLY A 205 20.21 9.21 -3.41
C GLY A 205 21.00 8.18 -2.59
N SER A 206 20.94 8.24 -1.26
CA SER A 206 21.58 7.29 -0.34
C SER A 206 20.63 6.20 0.14
N LEU A 207 21.19 5.06 0.56
CA LEU A 207 20.47 3.94 1.15
C LEU A 207 20.90 3.76 2.61
N GLN A 208 19.94 3.44 3.48
CA GLN A 208 20.18 3.23 4.91
C GLN A 208 19.48 1.97 5.46
N GLN A 209 18.77 1.23 4.62
CA GLN A 209 17.96 0.11 5.07
C GLN A 209 18.84 -0.99 5.67
N SER A 210 18.47 -1.47 6.86
CA SER A 210 19.01 -2.68 7.47
C SER A 210 17.88 -3.68 7.75
N THR A 211 18.14 -4.98 7.57
CA THR A 211 17.14 -6.02 7.84
C THR A 211 17.40 -6.63 9.21
N VAL A 212 16.37 -6.64 10.06
CA VAL A 212 16.47 -7.16 11.43
C VAL A 212 15.58 -8.38 11.65
N TYR A 213 16.11 -9.40 12.32
CA TYR A 213 15.35 -10.61 12.67
C TYR A 213 14.37 -10.33 13.81
N ARG A 214 13.08 -10.64 13.64
CA ARG A 214 12.01 -10.41 14.64
C ARG A 214 11.55 -11.72 15.29
N GLY A 215 12.46 -12.69 15.37
CA GLY A 215 12.17 -14.02 15.90
C GLY A 215 11.30 -14.84 14.95
N TYR A 216 10.54 -15.77 15.53
CA TYR A 216 9.55 -16.56 14.82
C TYR A 216 8.38 -15.76 14.24
N SER A 217 8.39 -14.43 14.30
CA SER A 217 7.41 -13.59 13.59
C SER A 217 7.90 -13.12 12.22
N GLY A 218 9.17 -13.37 11.86
CA GLY A 218 9.75 -13.01 10.58
C GLY A 218 10.87 -11.97 10.67
N VAL A 219 10.92 -11.06 9.71
CA VAL A 219 11.93 -9.99 9.64
C VAL A 219 11.28 -8.65 9.30
N ALA A 220 11.97 -7.55 9.62
CA ALA A 220 11.58 -6.21 9.23
C ALA A 220 12.75 -5.48 8.55
N GLY A 221 12.48 -4.77 7.45
CA GLY A 221 13.39 -3.78 6.89
C GLY A 221 13.28 -2.46 7.65
N ARG A 222 14.39 -1.87 8.12
CA ARG A 222 14.38 -0.64 8.90
C ARG A 222 15.11 0.49 8.22
N THR A 223 14.36 1.55 7.95
CA THR A 223 14.82 2.85 7.46
C THR A 223 14.26 3.93 8.39
N TYR A 224 15.10 4.78 8.95
CA TYR A 224 14.71 5.84 9.89
C TYR A 224 14.75 7.23 9.25
N LEU A 225 13.62 7.93 9.23
CA LEU A 225 13.56 9.27 8.65
C LEU A 225 12.49 10.10 9.37
N ASP A 226 12.86 11.28 9.87
CA ASP A 226 11.87 12.16 10.49
C ASP A 226 11.05 12.90 9.43
N PRO A 227 9.70 12.82 9.46
CA PRO A 227 8.83 13.46 8.48
C PRO A 227 8.94 15.00 8.45
N ASP A 228 9.46 15.67 9.48
CA ASP A 228 9.67 17.12 9.47
C ASP A 228 10.88 17.57 8.64
N LEU A 229 11.80 16.64 8.34
CA LEU A 229 12.95 16.88 7.47
C LEU A 229 12.67 16.51 6.01
N ILE A 230 11.49 15.95 5.69
CA ILE A 230 11.11 15.54 4.34
C ILE A 230 10.42 16.70 3.60
N GLY A 231 10.98 17.09 2.45
CA GLY A 231 10.33 18.02 1.52
C GLY A 231 9.36 17.32 0.57
N SER A 232 9.70 16.11 0.12
CA SER A 232 8.78 15.29 -0.69
C SER A 232 9.11 13.80 -0.68
N VAL A 233 8.11 12.97 -0.97
CA VAL A 233 8.23 11.52 -1.22
C VAL A 233 7.61 11.18 -2.56
N THR A 234 8.35 10.43 -3.37
CA THR A 234 7.87 9.82 -4.62
C THR A 234 7.96 8.30 -4.49
N ILE A 235 6.90 7.59 -4.88
CA ILE A 235 6.87 6.13 -4.90
C ILE A 235 6.67 5.68 -6.34
N GLU A 236 7.56 4.83 -6.81
CA GLU A 236 7.44 4.12 -8.08
C GLU A 236 7.17 2.65 -7.80
N LYS A 237 6.11 2.09 -8.38
CA LYS A 237 5.72 0.70 -8.15
C LYS A 237 6.25 -0.22 -9.25
N GLY A 238 6.79 -1.36 -8.84
CA GLY A 238 7.49 -2.32 -9.71
C GLY A 238 8.91 -1.87 -10.10
N PRO A 239 9.62 -2.71 -10.88
CA PRO A 239 11.02 -2.50 -11.26
C PRO A 239 11.31 -1.14 -11.93
N SER A 240 12.27 -0.38 -11.42
CA SER A 240 12.61 0.96 -11.93
C SER A 240 13.80 0.96 -12.88
N ALA A 241 13.76 1.80 -13.92
CA ALA A 241 14.88 2.03 -14.84
C ALA A 241 15.90 3.06 -14.29
N SER A 242 15.64 3.71 -13.16
CA SER A 242 16.50 4.75 -12.60
C SER A 242 17.81 4.20 -12.05
N ALA A 243 18.83 5.05 -11.97
CA ALA A 243 20.15 4.65 -11.50
C ALA A 243 20.16 4.19 -10.02
N ASP A 244 19.26 4.74 -9.20
CA ASP A 244 19.08 4.42 -7.78
C ASP A 244 18.13 3.21 -7.52
N GLY A 245 17.57 2.61 -8.57
CA GLY A 245 16.59 1.52 -8.49
C GLY A 245 17.17 0.11 -8.63
N VAL A 246 18.46 -0.10 -8.38
CA VAL A 246 19.11 -1.42 -8.48
C VAL A 246 18.51 -2.37 -7.43
N GLY A 247 18.20 -3.61 -7.82
CA GLY A 247 17.65 -4.62 -6.91
C GLY A 247 16.17 -4.44 -6.52
N ALA A 248 15.54 -3.32 -6.87
CA ALA A 248 14.18 -2.99 -6.46
C ALA A 248 13.12 -3.79 -7.24
N THR A 249 12.67 -4.91 -6.67
CA THR A 249 11.68 -5.80 -7.30
C THR A 249 10.23 -5.37 -7.04
N GLY A 250 9.94 -4.79 -5.88
CA GLY A 250 8.61 -4.27 -5.53
C GLY A 250 8.35 -2.82 -5.98
N GLY A 251 9.42 -2.04 -6.11
CA GLY A 251 9.35 -0.61 -6.36
C GLY A 251 10.37 0.17 -5.54
N VAL A 252 10.42 1.49 -5.70
CA VAL A 252 11.36 2.37 -5.01
C VAL A 252 10.60 3.50 -4.32
N VAL A 253 10.95 3.77 -3.07
CA VAL A 253 10.48 4.95 -2.33
C VAL A 253 11.61 5.98 -2.29
N ARG A 254 11.38 7.18 -2.84
CA ARG A 254 12.38 8.26 -2.88
C ARG A 254 11.94 9.40 -1.98
N ALA A 255 12.69 9.64 -0.92
CA ALA A 255 12.52 10.79 -0.06
C ALA A 255 13.58 11.87 -0.38
N GLN A 256 13.13 13.11 -0.50
CA GLN A 256 14.00 14.27 -0.60
C GLN A 256 13.90 15.09 0.67
N THR A 257 15.05 15.41 1.27
CA THR A 257 15.06 16.32 2.41
C THR A 257 14.78 17.75 2.00
N ILE A 258 14.34 18.55 2.96
CA ILE A 258 14.07 19.98 2.77
C ILE A 258 15.31 20.73 2.26
N GLY A 259 15.08 21.64 1.31
CA GLY A 259 16.10 22.49 0.70
C GLY A 259 15.77 23.98 0.80
N ALA A 260 16.65 24.83 0.26
CA ALA A 260 16.47 26.28 0.30
C ALA A 260 15.18 26.74 -0.40
N LYS A 261 14.75 26.03 -1.45
CA LYS A 261 13.48 26.28 -2.16
C LYS A 261 12.23 26.09 -1.30
N ASP A 262 12.32 25.29 -0.25
CA ASP A 262 11.20 24.98 0.64
C ASP A 262 11.11 25.99 1.80
N LEU A 263 12.19 26.76 2.02
CA LEU A 263 12.35 27.68 3.14
C LEU A 263 12.53 29.14 2.74
N ILE A 264 12.85 29.45 1.48
CA ILE A 264 13.10 30.80 0.98
C ILE A 264 12.13 31.09 -0.19
N ALA A 265 11.40 32.21 -0.10
CA ALA A 265 10.53 32.68 -1.17
C ALA A 265 11.30 32.94 -2.48
N PRO A 266 10.63 32.87 -3.64
CA PRO A 266 11.22 33.32 -4.91
C PRO A 266 11.81 34.74 -4.78
N GLY A 267 13.08 34.93 -5.17
CA GLY A 267 13.78 36.21 -5.03
C GLY A 267 14.27 36.55 -3.62
N GLY A 268 13.90 35.78 -2.60
CA GLY A 268 14.38 35.95 -1.23
C GLY A 268 15.81 35.45 -1.01
N THR A 269 16.42 35.88 0.08
CA THR A 269 17.79 35.49 0.50
C THR A 269 17.85 34.76 1.83
N PHE A 270 16.77 34.75 2.61
CA PHE A 270 16.72 34.10 3.91
C PHE A 270 15.30 33.65 4.22
N GLY A 271 15.18 32.52 4.91
CA GLY A 271 13.93 32.13 5.52
C GLY A 271 14.09 31.10 6.63
N ILE A 272 13.10 31.05 7.49
CA ILE A 272 13.07 30.23 8.70
C ILE A 272 11.67 29.65 8.88
N ARG A 273 11.62 28.40 9.36
CA ARG A 273 10.40 27.69 9.71
C ARG A 273 10.57 27.05 11.08
N ALA A 274 9.68 27.39 11.99
CA ALA A 274 9.54 26.72 13.27
C ALA A 274 8.20 25.98 13.31
N ARG A 275 8.22 24.73 13.78
CA ARG A 275 7.02 23.95 14.09
C ARG A 275 7.06 23.52 15.53
N ALA A 276 5.90 23.55 16.16
CA ALA A 276 5.66 22.93 17.45
C ALA A 276 4.33 22.19 17.37
N GLY A 277 4.27 21.02 17.97
CA GLY A 277 3.05 20.22 18.03
C GLY A 277 2.96 19.45 19.33
N LEU A 278 1.72 19.16 19.71
CA LEU A 278 1.37 18.41 20.89
C LEU A 278 0.41 17.27 20.49
N ASN A 279 0.54 16.11 21.12
CA ASN A 279 -0.34 14.97 20.88
C ASN A 279 -0.74 14.28 22.19
N GLY A 280 -2.01 13.88 22.27
CA GLY A 280 -2.57 13.14 23.42
C GLY A 280 -2.48 11.62 23.27
N ASN A 281 -3.28 10.91 24.06
CA ASN A 281 -3.39 9.43 24.05
C ASN A 281 -2.06 8.70 24.33
N ASN A 282 -1.19 9.28 25.16
CA ASN A 282 0.08 8.65 25.54
C ASN A 282 0.52 9.03 26.96
N VAL A 283 1.33 8.17 27.57
CA VAL A 283 1.94 8.36 28.90
C VAL A 283 3.40 7.95 28.88
N ASP A 284 4.22 8.54 29.75
CA ASP A 284 5.63 8.13 29.86
C ASP A 284 5.74 6.61 30.14
N PRO A 285 6.75 5.93 29.57
CA PRO A 285 6.94 4.50 29.81
C PRO A 285 7.01 4.17 31.30
N PRO A 286 6.41 3.06 31.74
CA PRO A 286 6.56 2.60 33.10
C PRO A 286 7.97 2.07 33.37
N ALA A 287 8.21 1.64 34.61
CA ALA A 287 9.47 0.99 34.96
C ALA A 287 9.71 -0.24 34.08
N VAL A 288 10.99 -0.53 33.79
CA VAL A 288 11.38 -1.77 33.11
C VAL A 288 10.85 -2.97 33.88
N GLU A 289 10.50 -4.04 33.16
CA GLU A 289 9.83 -5.25 33.66
C GLU A 289 8.37 -5.08 34.06
N THR A 290 7.80 -3.87 33.94
CA THR A 290 6.35 -3.69 34.14
C THR A 290 5.59 -4.55 33.16
N LEU A 291 4.64 -5.34 33.66
CA LEU A 291 3.88 -6.31 32.88
C LEU A 291 2.60 -5.68 32.33
N GLY A 292 2.29 -6.00 31.06
CA GLY A 292 0.98 -5.73 30.44
C GLY A 292 -0.03 -6.82 30.78
N THR A 293 -1.26 -6.75 30.25
CA THR A 293 -2.30 -7.72 30.57
C THR A 293 -1.97 -9.16 30.16
N GLY A 294 -2.19 -10.10 31.10
CA GLY A 294 -2.01 -11.54 30.92
C GLY A 294 -1.85 -12.30 32.26
N ASN A 295 -2.48 -13.48 32.39
CA ASN A 295 -2.42 -14.45 33.51
C ASN A 295 -1.84 -13.95 34.87
N GLY A 296 -2.42 -12.89 35.45
CA GLY A 296 -2.10 -12.38 36.80
C GLY A 296 -1.48 -10.99 36.95
N THR A 297 -1.62 -10.06 36.00
CA THR A 297 -0.98 -8.72 36.00
C THR A 297 -1.93 -7.55 36.26
N GLU A 298 -1.40 -6.38 36.66
CA GLU A 298 -2.18 -5.13 36.82
C GLU A 298 -2.71 -4.63 35.46
N GLU A 299 -4.01 -4.35 35.41
CA GLU A 299 -4.66 -3.81 34.21
C GLU A 299 -4.39 -2.31 34.07
N ARG A 300 -3.74 -1.88 32.97
CA ARG A 300 -3.31 -0.48 32.75
C ARG A 300 -4.30 0.29 31.88
N PHE A 301 -5.44 0.64 32.47
CA PHE A 301 -6.55 1.34 31.78
C PHE A 301 -6.63 2.84 32.09
N ASP A 302 -5.68 3.41 32.83
CA ASP A 302 -5.66 4.84 33.20
C ASP A 302 -5.28 5.72 32.00
N ARG A 303 -6.15 5.71 30.98
CA ARG A 303 -5.98 6.45 29.75
C ARG A 303 -6.08 7.95 30.02
N PRO A 304 -5.12 8.76 29.54
CA PRO A 304 -5.19 10.21 29.66
C PRO A 304 -6.42 10.76 28.95
N GLY A 305 -6.97 11.86 29.48
CA GLY A 305 -8.08 12.58 28.84
C GLY A 305 -7.70 13.10 27.45
N LEU A 306 -8.70 13.41 26.62
CA LEU A 306 -8.46 13.83 25.22
C LEU A 306 -7.56 15.08 25.10
N LEU A 307 -7.56 15.96 26.11
CA LEU A 307 -6.78 17.19 26.17
C LEU A 307 -5.48 17.06 26.98
N ASP A 308 -5.17 15.87 27.51
CA ASP A 308 -3.92 15.59 28.19
C ASP A 308 -2.84 15.29 27.13
N LEU A 309 -2.23 16.36 26.62
CA LEU A 309 -1.30 16.31 25.50
C LEU A 309 0.14 16.08 25.98
N ASN A 310 0.46 14.83 26.33
CA ASN A 310 1.74 14.45 26.93
C ASN A 310 2.89 14.29 25.91
N GLY A 311 2.58 14.11 24.63
CA GLY A 311 3.57 14.01 23.56
C GLY A 311 3.82 15.36 22.89
N TYR A 312 5.05 15.57 22.38
CA TYR A 312 5.40 16.78 21.65
C TYR A 312 6.31 16.51 20.45
N ASN A 313 6.25 17.44 19.50
CA ASN A 313 7.22 17.55 18.41
C ASN A 313 7.63 19.01 18.24
N PHE A 314 8.90 19.22 17.92
CA PHE A 314 9.45 20.52 17.61
C PHE A 314 10.41 20.40 16.44
N SER A 315 10.32 21.29 15.47
CA SER A 315 11.34 21.41 14.43
C SER A 315 11.65 22.87 14.12
N LEU A 316 12.91 23.13 13.82
CA LEU A 316 13.42 24.42 13.39
C LEU A 316 14.26 24.20 12.14
N ALA A 317 13.92 24.88 11.05
CA ALA A 317 14.66 24.86 9.81
C ALA A 317 14.96 26.29 9.38
N ALA A 318 16.18 26.56 8.96
CA ALA A 318 16.61 27.87 8.46
C ALA A 318 17.41 27.69 7.17
N ALA A 319 17.24 28.64 6.25
CA ALA A 319 17.99 28.67 5.02
C ALA A 319 18.48 30.08 4.70
N GLY A 320 19.68 30.18 4.14
CA GLY A 320 20.27 31.41 3.64
C GLY A 320 20.84 31.23 2.24
N ARG A 321 20.73 32.27 1.41
CA ARG A 321 21.29 32.35 0.06
C ARG A 321 22.20 33.57 -0.04
N ILE A 322 23.46 33.35 -0.38
CA ILE A 322 24.48 34.40 -0.59
C ILE A 322 25.12 34.15 -1.95
N ALA A 323 24.85 35.03 -2.91
CA ALA A 323 25.22 34.84 -4.32
C ALA A 323 24.78 33.44 -4.81
N ASP A 324 25.72 32.61 -5.24
CA ASP A 324 25.45 31.27 -5.76
C ASP A 324 25.52 30.16 -4.70
N PHE A 325 25.68 30.52 -3.41
CA PHE A 325 25.71 29.58 -2.30
C PHE A 325 24.39 29.58 -1.52
N GLU A 326 23.86 28.40 -1.23
CA GLU A 326 22.71 28.16 -0.37
C GLU A 326 23.13 27.27 0.80
N LEU A 327 22.69 27.63 2.00
CA LEU A 327 22.88 26.84 3.22
C LEU A 327 21.53 26.57 3.85
N VAL A 328 21.28 25.32 4.23
CA VAL A 328 20.11 24.87 4.98
C VAL A 328 20.59 24.15 6.23
N ALA A 329 20.02 24.52 7.37
CA ALA A 329 20.22 23.82 8.63
C ALA A 329 18.84 23.53 9.23
N ALA A 330 18.61 22.29 9.65
CA ALA A 330 17.38 21.92 10.31
C ALA A 330 17.62 20.96 11.47
N PHE A 331 16.75 21.07 12.47
CA PHE A 331 16.74 20.26 13.68
C PHE A 331 15.29 19.88 13.97
N ALA A 332 15.06 18.62 14.33
CA ALA A 332 13.78 18.12 14.77
C ALA A 332 13.96 17.27 16.04
N ARG A 333 13.03 17.38 16.97
CA ARG A 333 12.89 16.48 18.12
C ARG A 333 11.44 16.09 18.29
N ARG A 334 11.17 14.80 18.45
CA ARG A 334 9.84 14.25 18.73
C ARG A 334 9.94 13.35 19.94
N LYS A 335 9.08 13.56 20.93
CA LYS A 335 8.96 12.66 22.09
C LYS A 335 7.50 12.28 22.27
N THR A 336 7.22 10.98 22.27
CA THR A 336 5.91 10.42 22.57
C THR A 336 6.08 9.26 23.55
N GLY A 337 5.18 9.19 24.53
CA GLY A 337 5.12 8.07 25.46
C GLY A 337 4.47 6.83 24.83
N ASN A 338 4.25 5.79 25.65
CA ASN A 338 3.43 4.66 25.26
C ASN A 338 1.99 5.11 25.00
N TYR A 339 1.40 4.67 23.89
CA TYR A 339 0.02 5.03 23.55
C TYR A 339 -1.00 4.01 24.09
N PHE A 340 -2.28 4.37 24.08
CA PHE A 340 -3.37 3.45 24.42
C PHE A 340 -4.08 2.97 23.15
N GLY A 341 -4.47 1.70 23.13
CA GLY A 341 -5.31 1.13 22.07
C GLY A 341 -6.74 1.69 22.09
N GLY A 342 -7.50 1.46 21.03
CA GLY A 342 -8.92 1.81 21.00
C GLY A 342 -9.75 1.00 22.00
N ASP A 343 -10.88 1.53 22.44
CA ASP A 343 -11.80 0.91 23.40
C ASP A 343 -13.06 0.31 22.73
N HIS A 344 -13.22 0.47 21.41
CA HIS A 344 -14.33 -0.08 20.63
C HIS A 344 -13.86 -1.12 19.60
N GLY A 345 -14.69 -2.12 19.34
CA GLY A 345 -14.44 -3.14 18.32
C GLY A 345 -14.18 -4.50 18.94
N THR A 346 -13.61 -5.41 18.15
CA THR A 346 -13.28 -6.76 18.56
C THR A 346 -11.78 -6.87 18.77
N VAL A 347 -11.39 -7.40 19.93
CA VAL A 347 -10.05 -7.93 20.09
C VAL A 347 -10.03 -9.27 19.33
N PRO A 348 -8.96 -9.61 18.59
CA PRO A 348 -8.83 -10.93 17.99
C PRO A 348 -9.07 -12.01 19.06
N GLU A 349 -10.06 -12.88 18.82
CA GLU A 349 -10.27 -14.08 19.64
C GLU A 349 -9.11 -15.05 19.40
N GLU A 350 -8.84 -15.88 20.41
CA GLU A 350 -7.81 -16.92 20.50
C GLU A 350 -7.22 -17.38 19.15
N GLY A 351 -6.01 -16.92 18.85
CA GLY A 351 -5.21 -17.44 17.73
C GLY A 351 -4.48 -18.71 18.15
N SER A 352 -4.44 -19.72 17.27
CA SER A 352 -3.76 -21.00 17.52
C SER A 352 -2.25 -20.81 17.70
N GLY A 353 -1.81 -20.72 18.95
CA GLY A 353 -0.41 -20.86 19.32
C GLY A 353 0.04 -22.31 19.23
N ILE A 354 1.36 -22.50 19.20
CA ILE A 354 2.06 -23.79 19.06
C ILE A 354 1.73 -24.77 20.22
N ASN A 355 1.09 -24.27 21.30
CA ASN A 355 0.60 -25.03 22.46
C ASN A 355 -0.89 -24.75 22.77
N GLY A 356 -1.70 -24.30 21.81
CA GLY A 356 -3.16 -24.17 22.00
C GLY A 356 -3.64 -23.10 22.99
N ILE A 357 -2.77 -22.19 23.46
CA ILE A 357 -3.17 -21.05 24.29
C ILE A 357 -2.45 -19.79 23.79
N VAL A 358 -3.17 -18.89 23.12
CA VAL A 358 -2.78 -17.48 23.04
C VAL A 358 -3.93 -16.65 23.59
N LEU A 359 -3.81 -16.36 24.89
CA LEU A 359 -4.64 -15.40 25.61
C LEU A 359 -4.39 -14.02 24.98
N ARG A 360 -5.47 -13.27 24.73
CA ARG A 360 -5.52 -11.81 24.61
C ARG A 360 -4.28 -11.13 25.25
N ARG A 361 -3.42 -10.48 24.43
CA ARG A 361 -2.16 -9.83 24.88
C ARG A 361 -2.31 -8.39 25.33
N TYR A 362 -3.27 -7.70 24.73
CA TYR A 362 -3.71 -6.37 25.13
C TYR A 362 -5.23 -6.33 25.16
N ASN A 363 -5.76 -5.59 26.14
CA ASN A 363 -7.16 -5.34 26.32
C ASN A 363 -7.62 -4.10 25.53
N LEU A 364 -8.92 -4.00 25.23
CA LEU A 364 -9.53 -2.77 24.72
C LEU A 364 -9.19 -1.59 25.64
N GLY A 365 -8.67 -0.49 25.08
CA GLY A 365 -8.36 0.72 25.83
C GLY A 365 -7.13 0.64 26.76
N GLU A 366 -6.34 -0.44 26.71
CA GLU A 366 -5.14 -0.58 27.53
C GLU A 366 -3.95 0.21 26.97
N GLU A 367 -3.02 0.61 27.84
CA GLU A 367 -1.67 1.05 27.47
C GLU A 367 -0.94 -0.04 26.68
N VAL A 368 -0.43 0.31 25.50
CA VAL A 368 0.39 -0.57 24.67
C VAL A 368 1.85 -0.34 25.03
N LEU A 369 2.42 -1.26 25.82
CA LEU A 369 3.78 -1.17 26.30
C LEU A 369 4.81 -1.23 25.15
N ALA A 370 5.98 -0.63 25.40
CA ALA A 370 7.09 -0.58 24.45
C ALA A 370 6.72 0.08 23.11
N THR A 371 6.05 1.23 23.17
CA THR A 371 5.67 2.01 21.97
C THR A 371 6.16 3.46 22.01
N SER A 372 6.83 3.86 23.08
CA SER A 372 7.43 5.19 23.22
C SER A 372 8.56 5.45 22.23
N GLN A 373 8.75 6.71 21.85
CA GLN A 373 9.84 7.14 20.97
C GLN A 373 10.37 8.52 21.43
N ASP A 374 11.69 8.67 21.55
CA ASP A 374 12.39 9.97 21.66
C ASP A 374 13.40 10.08 20.53
N ASN A 375 13.02 10.83 19.50
CA ASN A 375 13.77 10.94 18.26
C ASN A 375 14.38 12.33 18.16
N THR A 376 15.66 12.40 17.82
CA THR A 376 16.36 13.63 17.48
C THR A 376 16.91 13.51 16.07
N SER A 377 16.72 14.54 15.25
CA SER A 377 17.23 14.56 13.88
C SER A 377 17.83 15.91 13.52
N ALA A 378 18.92 15.88 12.78
CA ALA A 378 19.59 17.08 12.29
C ALA A 378 19.90 16.93 10.79
N LEU A 379 19.81 18.05 10.07
CA LEU A 379 20.18 18.17 8.67
C LEU A 379 21.05 19.41 8.50
N LEU A 380 22.20 19.23 7.86
CA LEU A 380 23.01 20.33 7.34
C LEU A 380 23.21 20.10 5.84
N ARG A 381 22.89 21.09 5.03
CA ARG A 381 22.99 21.00 3.58
C ARG A 381 23.52 22.29 2.98
N GLY A 382 24.56 22.18 2.17
CA GLY A 382 25.15 23.30 1.43
C GLY A 382 25.09 23.04 -0.07
N THR A 383 24.54 23.97 -0.84
CA THR A 383 24.50 23.90 -2.29
C THR A 383 25.26 25.08 -2.88
N TYR A 384 26.31 24.81 -3.65
CA TYR A 384 27.06 25.82 -4.39
C TYR A 384 26.79 25.65 -5.88
N ARG A 385 26.25 26.69 -6.52
CA ARG A 385 26.09 26.73 -7.98
C ARG A 385 27.26 27.53 -8.55
N PHE A 386 27.80 27.06 -9.66
CA PHE A 386 28.87 27.78 -10.35
C PHE A 386 28.59 27.76 -11.85
N GLY A 387 29.06 28.78 -12.56
CA GLY A 387 28.65 29.08 -13.94
C GLY A 387 28.71 27.88 -14.89
N ASN A 388 27.95 27.96 -15.99
CA ASN A 388 27.77 26.86 -16.97
C ASN A 388 26.91 25.68 -16.46
N GLY A 389 25.87 25.97 -15.66
CA GLY A 389 24.91 24.96 -15.20
C GLY A 389 25.51 23.92 -14.26
N MET A 390 26.63 24.23 -13.61
CA MET A 390 27.30 23.35 -12.67
C MET A 390 26.82 23.61 -11.24
N GLY A 391 26.77 22.58 -10.42
CA GLY A 391 26.44 22.70 -9.01
C GLY A 391 26.96 21.53 -8.18
N LEU A 392 27.31 21.82 -6.93
CA LEU A 392 27.70 20.85 -5.93
C LEU A 392 26.79 20.99 -4.71
N ASP A 393 26.15 19.89 -4.32
CA ASP A 393 25.29 19.80 -3.16
C ASP A 393 25.90 18.82 -2.16
N LEU A 394 26.19 19.29 -0.96
CA LEU A 394 26.73 18.50 0.14
C LEU A 394 25.67 18.43 1.24
N SER A 395 25.38 17.25 1.75
CA SER A 395 24.45 17.08 2.87
C SER A 395 24.98 16.13 3.94
N TYR A 396 24.61 16.41 5.18
CA TYR A 396 24.78 15.54 6.33
C TYR A 396 23.46 15.45 7.07
N ILE A 397 23.01 14.22 7.34
CA ILE A 397 21.81 13.91 8.09
C ILE A 397 22.23 13.04 9.27
N ARG A 398 21.76 13.38 10.47
CA ARG A 398 21.87 12.55 11.67
C ARG A 398 20.48 12.23 12.18
N TYR A 399 20.24 10.97 12.49
CA TYR A 399 19.04 10.50 13.18
C TYR A 399 19.46 9.70 14.41
N GLU A 400 18.91 10.04 15.56
CA GLU A 400 19.05 9.30 16.82
C GLU A 400 17.65 9.00 17.35
N SER A 401 17.43 7.80 17.87
CA SER A 401 16.18 7.43 18.50
C SER A 401 16.43 6.44 19.63
N ASP A 402 15.90 6.78 20.81
CA ASP A 402 15.67 5.82 21.89
C ASP A 402 14.17 5.45 21.86
N PHE A 403 13.85 4.18 21.68
CA PHE A 403 12.49 3.73 21.45
C PHE A 403 12.16 2.45 22.22
N GLY A 404 10.90 2.32 22.63
CA GLY A 404 10.37 1.08 23.15
C GLY A 404 10.18 0.11 21.99
N GLU A 405 10.59 -1.13 22.16
CA GLU A 405 10.33 -2.20 21.21
C GLU A 405 10.10 -3.50 21.98
N LEU A 406 9.09 -4.27 21.58
CA LEU A 406 8.95 -5.66 21.98
C LEU A 406 9.28 -6.57 20.80
N MET A 407 10.14 -7.56 21.02
CA MET A 407 10.37 -8.56 19.98
C MET A 407 9.05 -9.27 19.64
N PRO A 408 8.56 -9.21 18.38
CA PRO A 408 7.23 -9.71 18.04
C PRO A 408 7.00 -11.19 18.34
N SER A 409 8.04 -12.03 18.16
CA SER A 409 7.93 -13.44 18.52
C SER A 409 7.77 -13.68 20.02
N GLN A 410 8.20 -12.73 20.85
CA GLN A 410 8.11 -12.83 22.30
C GLN A 410 6.68 -12.60 22.77
N ILE A 411 6.08 -11.50 22.32
CA ILE A 411 4.69 -11.16 22.64
C ILE A 411 3.72 -12.25 22.16
N ILE A 412 4.03 -12.92 21.05
CA ILE A 412 3.19 -14.00 20.53
C ILE A 412 3.35 -15.30 21.35
N ARG A 413 4.58 -15.71 21.67
CA ARG A 413 4.85 -17.07 22.19
C ARG A 413 4.91 -17.21 23.71
N PHE A 414 5.11 -16.12 24.45
CA PHE A 414 5.48 -16.20 25.87
C PHE A 414 4.49 -15.48 26.81
N GLY A 415 4.84 -15.23 28.07
CA GLY A 415 3.92 -14.85 29.16
C GLY A 415 3.16 -13.52 29.03
N GLY A 416 3.27 -12.78 27.92
CA GLY A 416 2.56 -11.52 27.68
C GLY A 416 3.49 -10.32 27.43
N ALA A 417 2.91 -9.16 27.13
CA ALA A 417 3.67 -7.93 26.93
C ALA A 417 4.33 -7.46 28.23
N MET A 418 5.49 -6.83 28.11
CA MET A 418 6.20 -6.20 29.23
C MET A 418 6.96 -4.97 28.74
N GLN A 419 7.36 -4.07 29.63
CA GLN A 419 8.18 -2.92 29.27
C GLN A 419 9.67 -3.31 29.31
N PRO A 420 10.38 -3.40 28.17
CA PRO A 420 11.81 -3.61 28.15
C PRO A 420 12.57 -2.29 28.35
N PRO A 421 13.90 -2.35 28.55
CA PRO A 421 14.77 -1.21 28.32
C PRO A 421 14.53 -0.63 26.91
N LEU A 422 14.81 0.66 26.73
CA LEU A 422 14.68 1.29 25.42
C LEU A 422 15.79 0.79 24.48
N SER A 423 15.39 0.42 23.27
CA SER A 423 16.30 0.17 22.16
C SER A 423 16.80 1.49 21.58
N ARG A 424 17.92 1.43 20.86
CA ARG A 424 18.59 2.60 20.29
C ARG A 424 18.90 2.41 18.82
N ALA A 425 18.68 3.45 18.02
CA ALA A 425 19.13 3.53 16.64
C ALA A 425 19.85 4.86 16.39
N GLU A 426 21.03 4.79 15.77
CA GLU A 426 21.79 5.95 15.30
C GLU A 426 22.10 5.78 13.82
N VAL A 427 21.83 6.80 13.02
CA VAL A 427 22.12 6.80 11.58
C VAL A 427 22.76 8.12 11.18
N ASP A 428 23.94 8.02 10.56
CA ASP A 428 24.66 9.14 9.96
C ASP A 428 24.71 8.94 8.45
N THR A 429 24.24 9.93 7.69
CA THR A 429 24.22 9.90 6.22
C THR A 429 24.92 11.12 5.65
N TYR A 430 25.88 10.89 4.76
CA TYR A 430 26.64 11.91 4.06
C TYR A 430 26.36 11.79 2.57
N THR A 431 26.07 12.90 1.88
CA THR A 431 25.96 12.92 0.41
C THR A 431 26.76 14.07 -0.19
N ALA A 432 27.34 13.81 -1.36
CA ALA A 432 28.00 14.77 -2.22
C ALA A 432 27.50 14.57 -3.65
N ARG A 433 26.74 15.53 -4.15
CA ARG A 433 26.00 15.44 -5.41
C ARG A 433 26.43 16.54 -6.35
N TYR A 434 27.08 16.17 -7.44
CA TYR A 434 27.49 17.06 -8.51
C TYR A 434 26.50 17.01 -9.66
N ARG A 435 26.16 18.18 -10.20
CA ARG A 435 25.23 18.36 -11.31
C ARG A 435 25.90 19.23 -12.37
N TRP A 436 25.75 18.85 -13.63
CA TRP A 436 26.19 19.66 -14.76
C TRP A 436 25.18 19.58 -15.90
N ASN A 437 24.46 20.68 -16.12
CA ASN A 437 23.43 20.80 -17.14
C ASN A 437 23.56 22.16 -17.86
N PRO A 438 24.47 22.29 -18.83
CA PRO A 438 24.70 23.52 -19.58
C PRO A 438 23.48 23.86 -20.47
N ALA A 439 23.05 25.12 -20.46
CA ALA A 439 21.83 25.55 -21.16
C ALA A 439 21.92 25.50 -22.70
N ASP A 440 23.13 25.44 -23.24
CA ASP A 440 23.44 25.45 -24.67
C ASP A 440 23.81 24.06 -25.23
N ASN A 441 23.67 22.99 -24.44
CA ASN A 441 24.00 21.64 -24.88
C ASN A 441 23.03 20.58 -24.35
N ASP A 442 22.12 20.18 -25.24
CA ASP A 442 21.09 19.16 -24.98
C ASP A 442 21.66 17.74 -24.79
N LEU A 443 22.94 17.49 -25.06
CA LEU A 443 23.58 16.17 -24.89
C LEU A 443 24.09 15.94 -23.46
N ILE A 444 24.19 16.98 -22.63
CA ILE A 444 24.79 16.92 -21.31
C ILE A 444 23.76 17.28 -20.25
N GLU A 445 23.34 16.27 -19.49
CA GLU A 445 22.69 16.42 -18.19
C GLU A 445 23.37 15.40 -17.26
N PHE A 446 24.58 15.75 -16.83
CA PHE A 446 25.43 14.85 -16.06
C PHE A 446 25.15 14.96 -14.56
N LYS A 447 25.03 13.82 -13.90
CA LYS A 447 24.84 13.68 -12.46
C LYS A 447 25.91 12.73 -11.92
N ALA A 448 26.54 13.12 -10.83
CA ALA A 448 27.43 12.26 -10.06
C ALA A 448 27.07 12.37 -8.58
N ASP A 449 26.67 11.26 -7.97
CA ASP A 449 26.27 11.16 -6.58
C ASP A 449 27.25 10.24 -5.85
N LEU A 450 27.85 10.73 -4.78
CA LEU A 450 28.63 9.98 -3.81
C LEU A 450 27.89 10.03 -2.48
N TRP A 451 27.75 8.90 -1.81
CA TRP A 451 27.11 8.86 -0.50
C TRP A 451 27.73 7.80 0.40
N ALA A 452 27.59 8.01 1.70
CA ALA A 452 27.96 7.06 2.74
C ALA A 452 26.95 7.13 3.89
N THR A 453 26.54 5.97 4.38
CA THR A 453 25.63 5.81 5.50
C THR A 453 26.27 4.85 6.51
N SER A 454 26.29 5.24 7.77
CA SER A 454 26.65 4.38 8.89
C SER A 454 25.45 4.27 9.82
N SER A 455 25.09 3.05 10.20
CA SER A 455 23.95 2.78 11.06
C SER A 455 24.32 1.82 12.18
N TYR A 456 24.02 2.26 13.40
CA TYR A 456 24.17 1.48 14.62
C TYR A 456 22.78 1.20 15.20
N THR A 457 22.56 -0.04 15.62
CA THR A 457 21.34 -0.43 16.33
C THR A 457 21.68 -1.27 17.55
N SER A 458 21.07 -0.95 18.69
CA SER A 458 21.03 -1.77 19.90
C SER A 458 19.58 -2.11 20.19
N ILE A 459 19.25 -3.39 20.13
CA ILE A 459 17.89 -3.88 20.34
C ILE A 459 17.90 -4.62 21.67
N GLU A 460 17.19 -4.04 22.64
CA GLU A 460 17.08 -4.54 24.00
C GLU A 460 15.75 -5.29 24.13
N THR A 461 15.78 -6.57 24.53
CA THR A 461 14.56 -7.38 24.67
C THR A 461 14.56 -8.18 25.96
N LEU A 462 13.38 -8.38 26.52
CA LEU A 462 13.15 -9.25 27.67
C LEU A 462 12.34 -10.48 27.24
N TYR A 463 12.61 -11.63 27.87
CA TYR A 463 11.92 -12.90 27.67
C TYR A 463 11.13 -13.25 28.92
N ARG A 464 9.81 -13.44 28.82
CA ARG A 464 8.97 -13.84 29.95
C ARG A 464 8.53 -15.31 29.82
N TRP A 465 9.25 -16.24 30.43
CA TRP A 465 8.85 -17.64 30.44
C TRP A 465 7.80 -17.92 31.51
N ASP A 466 6.72 -18.61 31.17
CA ASP A 466 5.71 -19.13 32.12
C ASP A 466 5.58 -20.64 31.92
N PHE A 467 6.23 -21.42 32.77
CA PHE A 467 6.12 -22.88 32.79
C PHE A 467 5.56 -23.34 34.13
N GLY A 468 4.29 -23.77 34.14
CA GLY A 468 3.65 -24.33 35.33
C GLY A 468 3.40 -23.32 36.46
N GLY A 469 3.24 -22.04 36.15
CA GLY A 469 2.96 -20.97 37.13
C GLY A 469 4.20 -20.31 37.74
N ASN A 470 5.41 -20.72 37.35
CA ASN A 470 6.64 -19.99 37.63
C ASN A 470 6.96 -19.05 36.47
N VAL A 471 6.85 -17.75 36.72
CA VAL A 471 7.25 -16.70 35.77
C VAL A 471 8.72 -16.37 35.99
N THR A 472 9.57 -16.60 34.98
CA THR A 472 10.97 -16.14 34.97
C THR A 472 11.17 -15.13 33.84
N VAL A 473 11.75 -13.98 34.17
CA VAL A 473 12.20 -12.99 33.20
C VAL A 473 13.68 -13.23 32.90
N GLY A 474 13.99 -13.48 31.63
CA GLY A 474 15.34 -13.44 31.10
C GLY A 474 15.52 -12.23 30.19
N ASP A 475 16.74 -11.96 29.77
CA ASP A 475 17.11 -10.75 29.06
C ASP A 475 18.10 -11.07 27.92
N ALA A 476 17.98 -10.39 26.78
CA ALA A 476 19.02 -10.40 25.77
C ALA A 476 19.13 -9.07 25.04
N ALA A 477 20.34 -8.82 24.58
CA ALA A 477 20.66 -7.72 23.70
C ALA A 477 21.14 -8.24 22.34
N TYR A 478 20.82 -7.46 21.31
CA TYR A 478 21.32 -7.64 19.96
C TYR A 478 21.82 -6.31 19.42
N GLN A 479 23.09 -6.25 19.03
CA GLN A 479 23.66 -5.06 18.41
C GLN A 479 24.11 -5.35 16.98
N SER A 480 24.04 -4.34 16.11
CA SER A 480 24.53 -4.44 14.74
C SER A 480 25.03 -3.10 14.25
N GLN A 481 26.18 -3.14 13.56
CA GLN A 481 26.74 -2.04 12.79
C GLN A 481 26.62 -2.36 11.30
N SER A 482 26.08 -1.42 10.52
CA SER A 482 26.05 -1.50 9.06
C SER A 482 26.60 -0.23 8.44
N ASP A 483 27.63 -0.38 7.62
CA ASP A 483 28.28 0.69 6.87
C ASP A 483 28.09 0.45 5.38
N ARG A 484 27.57 1.46 4.68
CA ARG A 484 27.32 1.39 3.25
C ARG A 484 27.77 2.68 2.57
N TRP A 485 28.39 2.55 1.41
CA TRP A 485 28.69 3.71 0.57
C TRP A 485 28.51 3.36 -0.90
N GLY A 486 28.28 4.38 -1.71
CA GLY A 486 28.03 4.18 -3.13
C GLY A 486 28.34 5.40 -3.98
N VAL A 487 28.52 5.12 -5.26
CA VAL A 487 28.69 6.12 -6.32
C VAL A 487 27.70 5.82 -7.43
N THR A 488 27.00 6.85 -7.90
CA THR A 488 26.10 6.78 -9.05
C THR A 488 26.48 7.86 -10.04
N LEU A 489 26.69 7.48 -11.30
CA LEU A 489 26.98 8.38 -12.40
C LEU A 489 25.92 8.20 -13.49
N SER A 490 25.35 9.28 -13.98
CA SER A 490 24.42 9.25 -15.11
C SER A 490 24.54 10.47 -16.00
N ASN A 491 24.18 10.31 -17.27
CA ASN A 491 24.04 11.40 -18.22
C ASN A 491 22.79 11.23 -19.05
N THR A 492 22.00 12.28 -19.18
CA THR A 492 20.89 12.31 -20.14
C THR A 492 21.26 13.14 -21.37
N SER A 493 21.08 12.57 -22.56
CA SER A 493 21.27 13.24 -23.86
C SER A 493 19.95 13.33 -24.60
N ARG A 494 19.64 14.50 -25.17
CA ARG A 494 18.43 14.76 -25.95
C ARG A 494 18.78 15.04 -27.40
N LEU A 495 18.06 14.38 -28.30
CA LEU A 495 18.29 14.39 -29.73
C LEU A 495 16.96 14.62 -30.45
N ASP A 496 16.87 15.71 -31.21
CA ASP A 496 15.75 15.93 -32.14
C ASP A 496 16.06 15.23 -33.46
N LEU A 497 15.44 14.06 -33.70
CA LEU A 497 15.58 13.32 -34.95
C LEU A 497 14.46 13.73 -35.93
N PRO A 498 14.66 13.57 -37.25
CA PRO A 498 13.60 13.83 -38.25
C PRO A 498 12.33 12.99 -38.04
N ILE A 499 12.44 11.89 -37.29
CA ILE A 499 11.38 10.92 -37.03
C ILE A 499 10.78 11.04 -35.61
N GLY A 500 11.25 11.99 -34.78
CA GLY A 500 10.80 12.16 -33.40
C GLY A 500 11.91 12.60 -32.45
N ALA A 501 11.52 13.01 -31.24
CA ALA A 501 12.48 13.33 -30.18
C ALA A 501 12.96 12.03 -29.50
N LEU A 502 14.26 11.92 -29.24
CA LEU A 502 14.90 10.82 -28.53
C LEU A 502 15.62 11.36 -27.29
N GLU A 503 15.27 10.85 -26.11
CA GLU A 503 16.01 11.07 -24.86
C GLU A 503 16.73 9.77 -24.51
N LEU A 504 18.04 9.82 -24.31
CA LEU A 504 18.89 8.70 -23.90
C LEU A 504 19.41 8.99 -22.49
N ASP A 505 19.12 8.13 -21.53
CA ASP A 505 19.68 8.16 -20.19
C ASP A 505 20.60 6.95 -20.00
N TYR A 506 21.83 7.17 -19.59
CA TYR A 506 22.81 6.10 -19.45
C TYR A 506 23.78 6.40 -18.33
N GLY A 507 24.24 5.34 -17.68
CA GLY A 507 25.05 5.49 -16.49
C GLY A 507 25.44 4.18 -15.84
N GLY A 508 25.98 4.30 -14.63
CA GLY A 508 26.31 3.16 -13.80
C GLY A 508 26.40 3.53 -12.33
N SER A 509 26.32 2.51 -11.49
CA SER A 509 26.43 2.64 -10.04
C SER A 509 27.34 1.56 -9.46
N TYR A 510 27.94 1.89 -8.32
CA TYR A 510 28.68 0.97 -7.48
C TYR A 510 28.24 1.16 -6.03
N THR A 511 27.96 0.07 -5.33
CA THR A 511 27.73 0.10 -3.89
C THR A 511 28.57 -0.94 -3.16
N ARG A 512 29.07 -0.55 -1.99
CA ARG A 512 29.76 -1.41 -1.03
C ARG A 512 28.97 -1.39 0.27
N GLU A 513 28.65 -2.57 0.77
CA GLU A 513 27.96 -2.75 2.05
C GLU A 513 28.78 -3.67 2.95
N ARG A 514 28.79 -3.37 4.24
CA ARG A 514 29.38 -4.20 5.29
C ARG A 514 28.42 -4.27 6.47
N ILE A 515 28.22 -5.46 7.00
CA ILE A 515 27.59 -5.69 8.30
C ILE A 515 28.65 -6.29 9.22
N MET A 516 28.73 -5.83 10.47
CA MET A 516 29.76 -6.26 11.41
C MET A 516 29.31 -6.07 12.88
N PRO A 517 29.97 -6.75 13.83
CA PRO A 517 29.88 -6.40 15.24
C PRO A 517 30.30 -4.95 15.47
N PRO A 518 29.57 -4.17 16.30
CA PRO A 518 30.01 -2.83 16.68
C PRO A 518 31.32 -2.82 17.47
N ASP A 519 32.03 -1.69 17.43
CA ASP A 519 33.20 -1.47 18.27
C ASP A 519 32.81 -1.59 19.76
N GLY A 520 33.56 -2.38 20.53
CA GLY A 520 33.28 -2.62 21.94
C GLY A 520 32.21 -3.68 22.22
N TRP A 521 31.74 -4.45 21.22
CA TRP A 521 30.77 -5.54 21.41
C TRP A 521 31.16 -6.53 22.53
N GLU A 522 32.42 -6.99 22.55
CA GLU A 522 32.91 -7.89 23.60
C GLU A 522 32.90 -7.24 24.99
N GLU A 523 33.30 -5.97 25.09
CA GLU A 523 33.26 -5.22 26.35
C GLU A 523 31.82 -4.99 26.83
N TYR A 524 30.88 -4.73 25.92
CA TYR A 524 29.45 -4.63 26.23
C TYR A 524 28.90 -5.97 26.73
N LYS A 525 29.25 -7.09 26.09
CA LYS A 525 28.85 -8.43 26.56
C LYS A 525 29.34 -8.70 27.97
N GLU A 526 30.60 -8.37 28.26
CA GLU A 526 31.19 -8.59 29.59
C GLU A 526 30.58 -7.69 30.69
N ASN A 527 30.13 -6.47 30.34
CA ASN A 527 29.74 -5.45 31.32
C ASN A 527 28.22 -5.15 31.41
N SER A 528 27.41 -5.59 30.45
CA SER A 528 25.98 -5.22 30.37
C SER A 528 25.10 -5.93 31.40
N GLY A 529 25.52 -7.10 31.88
CA GLY A 529 24.76 -7.88 32.86
C GLY A 529 23.66 -8.77 32.26
N TYR A 530 23.46 -8.75 30.93
CA TYR A 530 22.54 -9.65 30.22
C TYR A 530 22.97 -11.11 30.34
N ALA A 531 22.00 -12.02 30.47
CA ALA A 531 22.25 -13.45 30.57
C ALA A 531 22.51 -14.12 29.20
N ASP A 532 21.88 -13.63 28.13
CA ASP A 532 21.98 -14.17 26.77
C ASP A 532 22.32 -13.09 25.73
N PHE A 533 23.07 -13.47 24.68
CA PHE A 533 23.46 -12.56 23.59
C PHE A 533 23.21 -13.18 22.21
N VAL A 534 22.76 -12.33 21.28
CA VAL A 534 22.64 -12.70 19.87
C VAL A 534 23.87 -12.19 19.13
N GLU A 535 24.74 -13.09 18.68
CA GLU A 535 25.97 -12.69 17.97
C GLU A 535 25.65 -11.92 16.66
N PRO A 536 26.31 -10.77 16.42
CA PRO A 536 26.11 -9.98 15.21
C PRO A 536 26.56 -10.72 13.95
N ARG A 537 25.95 -10.36 12.82
CA ARG A 537 26.36 -10.84 11.49
C ARG A 537 27.65 -10.12 11.08
N ASP A 538 28.54 -10.81 10.34
CA ASP A 538 29.77 -10.25 9.79
C ASP A 538 29.93 -10.65 8.32
N GLY A 539 29.91 -9.67 7.41
CA GLY A 539 30.05 -9.93 5.98
C GLY A 539 30.04 -8.66 5.13
N TRP A 540 30.24 -8.83 3.83
CA TRP A 540 30.31 -7.71 2.89
C TRP A 540 29.74 -8.02 1.51
N ARG A 541 29.25 -6.99 0.81
CA ARG A 541 28.70 -7.07 -0.54
C ARG A 541 29.25 -5.93 -1.42
N ASN A 542 29.62 -6.27 -2.65
CA ASN A 542 29.90 -5.32 -3.74
C ASN A 542 28.81 -5.48 -4.81
N GLU A 543 28.23 -4.39 -5.27
CA GLU A 543 27.27 -4.40 -6.38
C GLU A 543 27.68 -3.36 -7.42
N TYR A 544 27.84 -3.80 -8.66
CA TYR A 544 28.10 -2.97 -9.84
C TYR A 544 26.87 -3.01 -10.75
N SER A 545 26.43 -1.87 -11.25
CA SER A 545 25.36 -1.81 -12.24
C SER A 545 25.68 -0.83 -13.35
N GLY A 546 25.24 -1.16 -14.57
CA GLY A 546 25.29 -0.28 -15.74
C GLY A 546 23.94 -0.30 -16.44
N PHE A 547 23.50 0.84 -16.95
CA PHE A 547 22.21 0.94 -17.63
C PHE A 547 22.24 1.88 -18.83
N ILE A 548 21.33 1.61 -19.75
CA ILE A 548 20.93 2.52 -20.83
C ILE A 548 19.41 2.47 -20.96
N ALA A 549 18.80 3.64 -21.05
CA ALA A 549 17.37 3.84 -21.23
C ALA A 549 17.16 4.84 -22.37
N ALA A 550 16.18 4.56 -23.21
CA ALA A 550 15.82 5.37 -24.37
C ALA A 550 14.33 5.64 -24.33
N GLN A 551 13.95 6.92 -24.40
CA GLN A 551 12.59 7.36 -24.63
C GLN A 551 12.49 7.97 -26.01
N PHE A 552 11.68 7.37 -26.88
CA PHE A 552 11.43 7.84 -28.23
C PHE A 552 9.99 8.35 -28.37
N LYS A 553 9.84 9.60 -28.81
CA LYS A 553 8.56 10.29 -29.04
C LYS A 553 8.42 10.65 -30.52
N PRO A 554 7.87 9.75 -31.36
CA PRO A 554 7.65 10.02 -32.78
C PRO A 554 6.57 11.06 -33.03
N ALA A 555 5.65 11.25 -32.06
CA ALA A 555 4.63 12.28 -32.06
C ALA A 555 4.31 12.71 -30.62
N PRO A 556 3.71 13.89 -30.39
CA PRO A 556 3.35 14.35 -29.04
C PRO A 556 2.39 13.43 -28.28
N TRP A 557 1.63 12.60 -29.00
CA TRP A 557 0.63 11.67 -28.45
C TRP A 557 1.14 10.23 -28.32
N VAL A 558 2.42 9.95 -28.63
CA VAL A 558 3.01 8.60 -28.52
C VAL A 558 4.38 8.68 -27.86
N SER A 559 4.62 7.83 -26.87
CA SER A 559 5.97 7.57 -26.35
C SER A 559 6.25 6.07 -26.28
N PHE A 560 7.49 5.71 -26.63
CA PHE A 560 8.06 4.39 -26.44
C PHE A 560 9.26 4.53 -25.51
N ASP A 561 9.31 3.71 -24.47
CA ASP A 561 10.42 3.63 -23.53
C ASP A 561 11.04 2.24 -23.63
N ALA A 562 12.36 2.16 -23.70
CA ALA A 562 13.11 0.92 -23.66
C ALA A 562 14.36 1.10 -22.79
N ALA A 563 14.60 0.22 -21.84
CA ALA A 563 15.80 0.24 -21.02
C ALA A 563 16.39 -1.15 -20.87
N LEU A 564 17.71 -1.19 -20.65
CA LEU A 564 18.46 -2.39 -20.35
C LEU A 564 19.43 -2.07 -19.22
N ARG A 565 19.35 -2.86 -18.14
CA ARG A 565 20.31 -2.84 -17.04
C ARG A 565 21.10 -4.13 -17.01
N TYR A 566 22.38 -4.01 -16.66
CA TYR A 566 23.24 -5.11 -16.24
C TYR A 566 23.62 -4.91 -14.78
N THR A 567 23.65 -6.00 -14.00
CA THR A 567 24.10 -6.00 -12.61
C THR A 567 25.10 -7.13 -12.41
N ASP A 568 26.16 -6.88 -11.65
CA ASP A 568 27.15 -7.84 -11.15
C ASP A 568 27.30 -7.64 -9.63
N THR A 569 27.22 -8.71 -8.86
CA THR A 569 27.24 -8.65 -7.41
C THR A 569 28.04 -9.78 -6.81
N VAL A 570 28.89 -9.43 -5.84
CA VAL A 570 29.69 -10.38 -5.08
C VAL A 570 29.44 -10.17 -3.59
N SER A 571 29.10 -11.22 -2.88
CA SER A 571 28.89 -11.21 -1.42
C SER A 571 29.81 -12.23 -0.73
N HIS A 572 30.12 -11.98 0.54
CA HIS A 572 30.93 -12.89 1.35
C HIS A 572 30.53 -12.81 2.82
N ASP A 573 30.35 -13.99 3.42
CA ASP A 573 30.21 -14.17 4.86
C ASP A 573 31.59 -14.36 5.49
N ASN A 574 31.92 -13.52 6.49
CA ASN A 574 33.20 -13.65 7.21
C ASN A 574 33.12 -14.74 8.29
N ASN A 575 31.93 -15.24 8.62
CA ASN A 575 31.75 -16.34 9.55
C ASN A 575 31.90 -17.70 8.85
N LEU A 576 32.65 -18.61 9.46
CA LEU A 576 32.78 -19.98 8.97
C LEU A 576 31.49 -20.77 9.29
N VAL A 577 30.79 -21.24 8.26
CA VAL A 577 29.72 -22.23 8.43
C VAL A 577 30.38 -23.57 8.69
N ASP A 578 30.12 -24.17 9.85
CA ASP A 578 30.56 -25.53 10.19
C ASP A 578 29.43 -26.28 10.90
N ILE A 579 28.70 -27.09 10.14
CA ILE A 579 27.44 -27.74 10.53
C ILE A 579 27.49 -29.24 10.20
N SER A 580 26.80 -30.06 10.99
CA SER A 580 26.59 -31.48 10.65
C SER A 580 25.34 -31.63 9.80
N VAL A 581 25.41 -32.43 8.74
CA VAL A 581 24.36 -32.52 7.70
C VAL A 581 23.75 -33.92 7.57
N GLY A 582 23.89 -34.75 8.61
CA GLY A 582 23.49 -36.17 8.60
C GLY A 582 24.67 -37.11 8.29
N ASP A 583 24.51 -38.41 8.60
CA ASP A 583 25.49 -39.49 8.34
C ASP A 583 26.94 -39.28 8.82
N GLY A 584 27.16 -38.34 9.75
CA GLY A 584 28.48 -37.97 10.24
C GLY A 584 29.26 -37.02 9.32
N GLU A 585 28.65 -36.53 8.25
CA GLU A 585 29.24 -35.53 7.36
C GLU A 585 29.08 -34.10 7.93
N ARG A 586 30.05 -33.24 7.59
CA ARG A 586 30.06 -31.81 7.94
C ARG A 586 30.12 -30.96 6.69
N ALA A 587 29.27 -29.95 6.60
CA ALA A 587 29.44 -28.88 5.65
C ALA A 587 30.28 -27.78 6.33
N THR A 588 31.51 -27.60 5.85
CA THR A 588 32.43 -26.59 6.35
C THR A 588 32.84 -25.65 5.20
N GLY A 589 32.58 -24.35 5.33
CA GLY A 589 32.93 -23.37 4.30
C GLY A 589 32.45 -21.96 4.63
N TYR A 590 32.95 -20.99 3.88
CA TYR A 590 32.40 -19.62 3.89
C TYR A 590 31.33 -19.52 2.81
N ASN A 591 30.25 -18.80 3.09
CA ASN A 591 29.31 -18.47 2.03
C ASN A 591 29.91 -17.37 1.13
N HIS A 592 29.87 -17.60 -0.17
CA HIS A 592 30.38 -16.67 -1.17
C HIS A 592 29.54 -16.78 -2.44
N GLU A 593 28.92 -15.68 -2.83
CA GLU A 593 28.00 -15.66 -3.98
C GLU A 593 28.51 -14.68 -5.02
N HIS A 594 28.43 -15.07 -6.28
CA HIS A 594 28.69 -14.21 -7.43
C HIS A 594 27.52 -14.32 -8.40
N ASN A 595 26.89 -13.19 -8.67
CA ASN A 595 25.62 -13.12 -9.37
C ASN A 595 25.68 -12.03 -10.44
N THR A 596 25.17 -12.36 -11.64
CA THR A 596 25.12 -11.38 -12.74
C THR A 596 23.84 -11.55 -13.56
N GLY A 597 23.42 -10.49 -14.24
CA GLY A 597 22.41 -10.63 -15.28
C GLY A 597 21.89 -9.33 -15.87
N PHE A 598 21.08 -9.49 -16.91
CA PHE A 598 20.39 -8.40 -17.59
C PHE A 598 18.92 -8.32 -17.18
N ALA A 599 18.42 -7.08 -17.11
CA ALA A 599 17.03 -6.76 -16.80
C ALA A 599 16.50 -5.71 -17.81
N PRO A 600 15.68 -6.12 -18.79
CA PRO A 600 15.06 -5.21 -19.75
C PRO A 600 13.77 -4.58 -19.20
N ILE A 601 13.47 -3.37 -19.67
CA ILE A 601 12.21 -2.68 -19.40
C ILE A 601 11.70 -2.10 -20.72
N PHE A 602 10.40 -2.26 -20.99
CA PHE A 602 9.72 -1.68 -22.14
C PHE A 602 8.41 -1.03 -21.68
N ALA A 603 8.14 0.19 -22.14
CA ALA A 603 6.83 0.79 -21.96
C ALA A 603 6.38 1.50 -23.23
N PHE A 604 5.07 1.60 -23.41
CA PHE A 604 4.49 2.46 -24.42
C PHE A 604 3.33 3.23 -23.80
N LEU A 605 3.14 4.46 -24.25
CA LEU A 605 2.02 5.29 -23.89
C LEU A 605 1.46 5.96 -25.13
N VAL A 606 0.14 5.99 -25.23
CA VAL A 606 -0.59 6.69 -26.28
C VAL A 606 -1.63 7.62 -25.65
N GLU A 607 -1.71 8.84 -26.16
CA GLU A 607 -2.68 9.86 -25.76
C GLU A 607 -3.59 10.20 -26.95
N PRO A 608 -4.54 9.32 -27.32
CA PRO A 608 -5.39 9.52 -28.49
C PRO A 608 -6.25 10.79 -28.40
N LEU A 609 -6.57 11.25 -27.18
CA LEU A 609 -7.29 12.48 -26.90
C LEU A 609 -6.58 13.23 -25.76
N PRO A 610 -6.52 14.57 -25.77
CA PRO A 610 -5.91 15.33 -24.69
C PRO A 610 -6.49 14.95 -23.33
N GLY A 611 -5.64 14.46 -22.42
CA GLY A 611 -6.05 14.02 -21.08
C GLY A 611 -6.56 12.58 -20.98
N LEU A 612 -6.68 11.80 -22.06
CA LEU A 612 -6.97 10.36 -22.01
C LEU A 612 -5.75 9.59 -22.52
N GLN A 613 -5.09 8.87 -21.62
CA GLN A 613 -3.88 8.10 -21.94
C GLN A 613 -4.08 6.62 -21.67
N PHE A 614 -3.53 5.78 -22.54
CA PHE A 614 -3.39 4.35 -22.34
C PHE A 614 -1.92 4.00 -22.31
N TYR A 615 -1.52 3.12 -21.42
CA TYR A 615 -0.15 2.63 -21.38
C TYR A 615 -0.08 1.13 -21.13
N GLY A 616 1.00 0.53 -21.61
CA GLY A 616 1.43 -0.81 -21.26
C GLY A 616 2.91 -0.79 -20.90
N ARG A 617 3.29 -1.59 -19.91
CA ARG A 617 4.66 -1.67 -19.39
C ARG A 617 5.02 -3.11 -19.07
N TYR A 618 6.21 -3.52 -19.47
CA TYR A 618 6.90 -4.74 -19.06
C TYR A 618 8.21 -4.33 -18.41
N ALA A 619 8.52 -4.82 -17.21
CA ALA A 619 9.73 -4.44 -16.52
C ALA A 619 10.32 -5.63 -15.76
N GLU A 620 11.62 -5.88 -15.94
CA GLU A 620 12.36 -6.85 -15.14
C GLU A 620 13.25 -6.18 -14.11
N ALA A 621 13.45 -6.84 -12.98
CA ALA A 621 14.52 -6.57 -12.02
C ALA A 621 15.19 -7.88 -11.59
N ILE A 622 16.49 -7.80 -11.31
CA ILE A 622 17.25 -8.85 -10.64
C ILE A 622 17.55 -8.35 -9.23
N ARG A 623 17.15 -9.11 -8.21
CA ARG A 623 17.52 -8.85 -6.82
C ARG A 623 18.52 -9.88 -6.35
N ASN A 624 19.73 -9.42 -6.10
CA ASN A 624 20.74 -10.24 -5.45
C ASN A 624 20.40 -10.43 -3.97
N PRO A 625 20.76 -11.58 -3.37
CA PRO A 625 20.61 -11.80 -1.93
C PRO A 625 21.15 -10.61 -1.11
N SER A 626 20.39 -10.22 -0.08
CA SER A 626 20.83 -9.22 0.91
C SER A 626 21.91 -9.82 1.82
N LEU A 627 22.70 -8.99 2.49
CA LEU A 627 23.66 -9.48 3.50
C LEU A 627 22.96 -10.24 4.63
N PHE A 628 21.70 -9.92 4.94
CA PHE A 628 20.93 -10.69 5.91
C PHE A 628 20.70 -12.13 5.44
N GLU A 629 20.41 -12.33 4.15
CA GLU A 629 20.15 -13.66 3.54
C GLU A 629 21.43 -14.46 3.28
N SER A 630 22.54 -13.81 2.93
CA SER A 630 23.78 -14.49 2.52
C SER A 630 24.85 -14.62 3.61
N THR A 631 24.62 -14.11 4.82
CA THR A 631 25.56 -14.26 5.95
C THR A 631 25.00 -15.18 7.03
N THR A 632 25.87 -15.65 7.92
CA THR A 632 25.51 -16.42 9.10
C THR A 632 25.03 -15.51 10.22
N GLY A 633 23.91 -15.89 10.85
CA GLY A 633 23.41 -15.22 12.05
C GLY A 633 22.58 -16.17 12.92
N PHE A 634 22.04 -15.64 14.02
CA PHE A 634 21.21 -16.43 14.94
C PHE A 634 19.96 -17.04 14.30
N SER A 635 19.36 -16.35 13.32
CA SER A 635 18.10 -16.77 12.70
C SER A 635 18.21 -17.99 11.76
N PHE A 636 19.37 -18.15 11.12
CA PHE A 636 19.70 -19.22 10.17
C PHE A 636 21.16 -19.11 9.73
N ARG A 637 21.66 -20.16 9.09
CA ARG A 637 22.97 -20.19 8.44
C ARG A 637 22.79 -20.52 6.96
N PRO A 638 23.41 -19.79 6.02
CA PRO A 638 23.42 -20.17 4.61
C PRO A 638 24.03 -21.56 4.45
N ASP A 639 23.43 -22.40 3.62
CA ASP A 639 23.99 -23.72 3.30
C ASP A 639 24.97 -23.61 2.12
N PRO A 640 26.29 -23.77 2.33
CA PRO A 640 27.27 -23.66 1.25
C PRO A 640 27.13 -24.78 0.19
N ARG A 641 26.36 -25.84 0.45
CA ARG A 641 26.09 -26.92 -0.51
C ARG A 641 24.95 -26.59 -1.47
N ASN A 642 24.02 -25.73 -1.02
CA ASN A 642 22.83 -25.30 -1.74
C ASN A 642 22.87 -23.78 -1.90
N PRO A 643 23.78 -23.25 -2.73
CA PRO A 643 23.95 -21.80 -2.89
C PRO A 643 22.69 -21.17 -3.47
N ILE A 644 22.31 -20.03 -2.90
CA ILE A 644 21.14 -19.29 -3.34
C ILE A 644 21.46 -18.42 -4.56
N VAL A 645 20.47 -18.25 -5.43
CA VAL A 645 20.56 -17.44 -6.66
C VAL A 645 19.67 -16.18 -6.57
N PRO A 646 19.88 -15.17 -7.42
CA PRO A 646 19.10 -13.93 -7.40
C PRO A 646 17.63 -14.15 -7.80
N GLU A 647 16.73 -13.37 -7.21
CA GLU A 647 15.34 -13.33 -7.64
C GLU A 647 15.23 -12.58 -8.98
N ARG A 648 14.39 -13.10 -9.89
CA ARG A 648 14.05 -12.40 -11.14
C ARG A 648 12.58 -12.00 -11.14
N ALA A 649 12.31 -10.73 -10.86
CA ALA A 649 10.95 -10.18 -10.88
C ALA A 649 10.60 -9.62 -12.26
N ARG A 650 9.44 -10.01 -12.78
CA ARG A 650 8.86 -9.54 -14.05
C ARG A 650 7.50 -8.93 -13.77
N THR A 651 7.37 -7.64 -14.00
CA THR A 651 6.11 -6.92 -13.85
C THR A 651 5.54 -6.56 -15.20
N THR A 652 4.30 -6.97 -15.46
CA THR A 652 3.50 -6.46 -16.59
C THR A 652 2.36 -5.61 -16.06
N GLU A 653 2.21 -4.39 -16.59
CA GLU A 653 1.18 -3.44 -16.17
C GLU A 653 0.47 -2.84 -17.39
N PHE A 654 -0.85 -2.75 -17.32
CA PHE A 654 -1.68 -2.01 -18.26
C PHE A 654 -2.48 -0.98 -17.50
N GLY A 655 -2.56 0.25 -18.01
CA GLY A 655 -3.33 1.27 -17.32
C GLY A 655 -3.89 2.36 -18.21
N VAL A 656 -4.82 3.09 -17.60
CA VAL A 656 -5.52 4.23 -18.19
C VAL A 656 -5.35 5.41 -17.26
N ASN A 657 -4.90 6.54 -17.80
CA ASN A 657 -4.93 7.82 -17.11
C ASN A 657 -6.00 8.71 -17.74
N LEU A 658 -6.77 9.42 -16.92
CA LEU A 658 -7.79 10.36 -17.33
C LEU A 658 -7.58 11.68 -16.59
N GLN A 659 -7.59 12.79 -17.31
CA GLN A 659 -7.53 14.14 -16.76
C GLN A 659 -8.52 15.03 -17.48
N ARG A 660 -9.22 15.87 -16.71
CA ARG A 660 -10.30 16.73 -17.20
C ARG A 660 -10.36 18.01 -16.42
N THR A 661 -10.54 19.13 -17.12
CA THR A 661 -10.92 20.40 -16.51
C THR A 661 -12.39 20.70 -16.77
N SER A 662 -12.99 21.48 -15.88
CA SER A 662 -14.38 21.94 -15.99
C SER A 662 -15.40 20.80 -16.18
N LEU A 663 -15.26 19.72 -15.40
CA LEU A 663 -16.13 18.55 -15.39
C LEU A 663 -17.49 18.85 -14.74
N ILE A 664 -17.50 19.48 -13.56
CA ILE A 664 -18.70 19.79 -12.77
C ILE A 664 -18.88 21.32 -12.63
N ALA A 665 -17.80 22.05 -12.36
CA ALA A 665 -17.76 23.50 -12.19
C ALA A 665 -16.64 24.12 -13.02
N GLU A 666 -16.74 25.41 -13.35
CA GLU A 666 -15.69 26.11 -14.12
C GLU A 666 -14.34 26.04 -13.41
N ASN A 667 -13.29 25.68 -14.15
CA ASN A 667 -11.91 25.55 -13.66
C ASN A 667 -11.72 24.51 -12.55
N ASP A 668 -12.64 23.55 -12.39
CA ASP A 668 -12.35 22.36 -11.60
C ASP A 668 -11.38 21.44 -12.34
N LEU A 669 -10.76 20.51 -11.61
CA LEU A 669 -9.85 19.50 -12.12
C LEU A 669 -10.25 18.14 -11.58
N PHE A 670 -10.49 17.21 -12.51
CA PHE A 670 -10.70 15.80 -12.24
C PHE A 670 -9.57 14.98 -12.83
N GLU A 671 -9.06 14.03 -12.07
CA GLU A 671 -8.00 13.13 -12.49
C GLU A 671 -8.30 11.71 -12.01
N ALA A 672 -8.01 10.71 -12.82
CA ALA A 672 -8.18 9.32 -12.45
C ALA A 672 -7.12 8.44 -13.11
N LYS A 673 -6.77 7.35 -12.43
CA LYS A 673 -5.87 6.31 -12.91
C LYS A 673 -6.39 4.96 -12.50
N LEU A 674 -6.41 4.03 -13.45
CA LEU A 674 -6.70 2.63 -13.25
C LEU A 674 -5.56 1.80 -13.83
N ALA A 675 -5.01 0.88 -13.05
CA ALA A 675 -3.95 -0.01 -13.46
C ALA A 675 -4.30 -1.45 -13.11
N TYR A 676 -4.04 -2.38 -14.03
CA TYR A 676 -3.98 -3.81 -13.79
C TYR A 676 -2.53 -4.25 -13.87
N PHE A 677 -2.07 -5.01 -12.88
CA PHE A 677 -0.69 -5.50 -12.81
C PHE A 677 -0.61 -7.00 -12.56
N THR A 678 0.46 -7.62 -13.07
CA THR A 678 0.97 -8.93 -12.65
C THR A 678 2.43 -8.76 -12.28
N ASN A 679 2.84 -9.35 -11.16
CA ASN A 679 4.22 -9.44 -10.73
C ASN A 679 4.57 -10.91 -10.58
N ASP A 680 5.47 -11.38 -11.43
CA ASP A 680 5.91 -12.76 -11.57
C ASP A 680 7.38 -12.86 -11.19
N ILE A 681 7.70 -13.49 -10.06
CA ILE A 681 9.06 -13.59 -9.54
C ILE A 681 9.50 -15.04 -9.61
N ASP A 682 10.58 -15.30 -10.35
CA ASP A 682 11.26 -16.59 -10.36
C ASP A 682 12.35 -16.60 -9.28
N ASP A 683 12.67 -17.79 -8.77
CA ASP A 683 13.73 -18.03 -7.78
C ASP A 683 13.53 -17.18 -6.50
N TYR A 684 12.28 -17.07 -6.02
CA TYR A 684 11.94 -16.20 -4.89
C TYR A 684 12.65 -16.66 -3.60
N LEU A 685 13.38 -15.78 -2.93
CA LEU A 685 14.16 -16.10 -1.74
C LEU A 685 13.30 -16.00 -0.48
N THR A 686 13.34 -17.05 0.33
CA THR A 686 12.65 -17.06 1.62
C THR A 686 13.32 -18.02 2.59
N ARG A 687 12.97 -17.94 3.88
CA ARG A 687 13.43 -18.93 4.85
C ARG A 687 12.79 -20.29 4.55
N GLY A 688 13.56 -21.35 4.71
CA GLY A 688 13.10 -22.72 4.53
C GLY A 688 14.02 -23.72 5.21
N SER A 689 13.92 -24.98 4.78
CA SER A 689 14.77 -26.07 5.25
C SER A 689 15.64 -26.57 4.10
N SER A 690 16.95 -26.60 4.30
CA SER A 690 17.95 -27.16 3.38
C SER A 690 18.58 -28.36 4.07
N ASP A 691 18.27 -29.58 3.60
CA ASP A 691 18.66 -30.87 4.21
C ASP A 691 18.45 -30.94 5.75
N GLY A 692 17.32 -30.43 6.23
CA GLY A 692 16.98 -30.42 7.66
C GLY A 692 17.57 -29.26 8.46
N MET A 693 18.41 -28.42 7.86
CA MET A 693 18.88 -27.17 8.45
C MET A 693 17.98 -26.00 8.06
N THR A 694 17.67 -25.11 9.01
CA THR A 694 17.05 -23.81 8.70
C THR A 694 18.03 -22.92 7.93
N SER A 695 17.70 -22.59 6.68
CA SER A 695 18.48 -21.73 5.78
C SER A 695 17.54 -20.78 5.01
N VAL A 696 18.10 -19.87 4.22
CA VAL A 696 17.40 -19.26 3.09
C VAL A 696 17.45 -20.23 1.91
N ILE A 697 16.36 -20.32 1.17
CA ILE A 697 16.20 -21.15 -0.04
C ILE A 697 15.54 -20.31 -1.15
N ASN A 698 15.77 -20.70 -2.40
CA ASN A 698 14.96 -20.26 -3.53
C ASN A 698 13.72 -21.16 -3.64
N ILE A 699 12.53 -20.58 -3.80
CA ILE A 699 11.34 -21.30 -4.24
C ILE A 699 11.12 -21.01 -5.74
N ASP A 700 10.45 -21.91 -6.44
CA ASP A 700 10.30 -21.85 -7.91
C ASP A 700 9.70 -20.52 -8.38
N SER A 701 8.58 -20.10 -7.78
CA SER A 701 7.97 -18.83 -8.16
C SER A 701 7.06 -18.19 -7.08
N ALA A 702 6.90 -16.87 -7.19
CA ALA A 702 5.90 -16.08 -6.49
C ALA A 702 5.15 -15.18 -7.48
N ARG A 703 3.81 -15.16 -7.41
CA ARG A 703 2.95 -14.42 -8.33
C ARG A 703 1.92 -13.57 -7.58
N PHE A 704 1.83 -12.29 -7.94
CA PHE A 704 0.82 -11.35 -7.44
C PHE A 704 0.10 -10.68 -8.61
N GLN A 705 -1.23 -10.62 -8.57
CA GLN A 705 -2.04 -9.92 -9.58
C GLN A 705 -3.10 -9.07 -8.93
N GLY A 706 -3.37 -7.89 -9.50
CA GLY A 706 -4.37 -7.00 -8.93
C GLY A 706 -4.70 -5.78 -9.76
N LEU A 707 -5.66 -5.04 -9.24
CA LEU A 707 -6.12 -3.75 -9.73
C LEU A 707 -5.74 -2.66 -8.73
N GLU A 708 -5.25 -1.53 -9.23
CA GLU A 708 -5.09 -0.30 -8.46
C GLU A 708 -5.87 0.82 -9.13
N ALA A 709 -6.64 1.56 -8.35
CA ALA A 709 -7.38 2.71 -8.82
C ALA A 709 -7.11 3.92 -7.92
N SER A 710 -7.04 5.10 -8.52
CA SER A 710 -7.06 6.37 -7.81
C SER A 710 -7.84 7.41 -8.61
N ALA A 711 -8.58 8.27 -7.93
CA ALA A 711 -9.29 9.38 -8.54
C ALA A 711 -9.27 10.58 -7.62
N ARG A 712 -9.22 11.77 -8.20
CA ARG A 712 -9.11 13.05 -7.53
C ARG A 712 -10.03 14.05 -8.20
N TYR A 713 -10.65 14.89 -7.38
CA TYR A 713 -11.46 16.02 -7.79
C TYR A 713 -11.07 17.26 -6.97
N ASP A 714 -10.86 18.40 -7.63
CA ASP A 714 -10.57 19.68 -6.99
C ASP A 714 -11.28 20.84 -7.70
N SER A 715 -12.23 21.48 -7.02
CA SER A 715 -12.96 22.66 -7.52
C SER A 715 -12.39 23.99 -6.97
N GLY A 716 -11.38 23.92 -6.12
CA GLY A 716 -10.91 25.03 -5.29
C GLY A 716 -11.57 25.04 -3.92
N SER A 717 -12.89 25.18 -3.86
CA SER A 717 -13.64 25.20 -2.59
C SER A 717 -13.90 23.81 -2.01
N VAL A 718 -13.97 22.79 -2.85
CA VAL A 718 -14.17 21.39 -2.44
C VAL A 718 -13.13 20.52 -3.11
N PHE A 719 -12.56 19.58 -2.35
CA PHE A 719 -11.66 18.56 -2.88
C PHE A 719 -12.05 17.18 -2.36
N ALA A 720 -11.78 16.16 -3.17
CA ALA A 720 -11.91 14.76 -2.80
C ALA A 720 -10.89 13.91 -3.54
N GLU A 721 -10.32 12.90 -2.90
CA GLU A 721 -9.61 11.82 -3.58
C GLU A 721 -9.94 10.48 -2.94
N ILE A 722 -9.95 9.46 -3.78
CA ILE A 722 -10.26 8.08 -3.47
C ILE A 722 -9.19 7.23 -4.13
N GLY A 723 -8.69 6.23 -3.42
CA GLY A 723 -7.73 5.30 -3.98
C GLY A 723 -7.79 3.95 -3.28
N GLY A 724 -7.58 2.88 -4.02
CA GLY A 724 -7.59 1.53 -3.47
C GLY A 724 -6.87 0.52 -4.34
N ALA A 725 -6.54 -0.62 -3.73
CA ALA A 725 -5.96 -1.78 -4.38
C ALA A 725 -6.78 -3.04 -4.09
N TYR A 726 -6.90 -3.90 -5.09
CA TYR A 726 -7.59 -5.18 -5.00
C TYR A 726 -6.74 -6.28 -5.63
N TYR A 727 -6.33 -7.28 -4.84
CA TYR A 727 -5.55 -8.42 -5.33
C TYR A 727 -6.49 -9.53 -5.78
N THR A 728 -6.38 -9.92 -7.04
CA THR A 728 -7.21 -10.99 -7.63
C THR A 728 -6.56 -12.36 -7.54
N PHE A 729 -5.23 -12.41 -7.36
CA PHE A 729 -4.47 -13.64 -7.34
C PHE A 729 -3.15 -13.48 -6.57
N MET A 730 -2.83 -14.47 -5.74
CA MET A 730 -1.57 -14.60 -5.02
C MET A 730 -1.19 -16.09 -4.96
N GLU A 731 0.04 -16.44 -5.29
CA GLU A 731 0.51 -17.84 -5.30
C GLU A 731 2.02 -17.91 -5.10
N PHE A 732 2.49 -18.94 -4.41
CA PHE A 732 3.89 -19.27 -4.18
C PHE A 732 4.08 -20.76 -4.41
N CYS A 733 5.02 -21.13 -5.27
CA CYS A 733 5.28 -22.52 -5.65
C CYS A 733 6.63 -22.98 -5.10
N ALA A 734 6.62 -24.07 -4.31
CA ALA A 734 7.83 -24.76 -3.89
C ALA A 734 8.37 -25.66 -5.01
N GLU A 735 9.63 -26.11 -4.88
CA GLU A 735 10.30 -26.99 -5.85
C GLU A 735 9.61 -28.35 -6.03
N ASP A 736 8.81 -28.80 -5.05
CA ASP A 736 7.99 -30.02 -5.13
C ASP A 736 6.72 -29.83 -6.00
N ASN A 737 6.60 -28.71 -6.70
CA ASN A 737 5.43 -28.24 -7.47
C ASN A 737 4.17 -27.99 -6.62
N LEU A 738 4.31 -27.86 -5.29
CA LEU A 738 3.18 -27.53 -4.45
C LEU A 738 3.00 -26.02 -4.36
N CYS A 739 2.03 -25.51 -5.13
CA CYS A 739 1.66 -24.10 -5.12
C CYS A 739 0.62 -23.80 -4.05
N ARG A 740 0.87 -22.73 -3.26
CA ARG A 740 0.03 -22.30 -2.13
C ARG A 740 -0.09 -20.79 -2.10
N LYS A 741 -1.25 -20.31 -1.70
CA LYS A 741 -1.52 -18.87 -1.52
C LYS A 741 -0.79 -18.25 -0.32
N GLY A 742 -0.61 -19.02 0.75
CA GLY A 742 0.01 -18.59 2.01
C GLY A 742 1.54 -18.71 2.08
N GLY A 743 2.20 -19.11 0.99
CA GLY A 743 3.64 -19.41 1.00
C GLY A 743 3.97 -20.86 1.40
N THR A 744 5.26 -21.12 1.60
CA THR A 744 5.79 -22.42 2.00
C THR A 744 5.98 -22.49 3.52
N PRO A 745 6.02 -23.69 4.15
CA PRO A 745 6.22 -23.80 5.59
C PRO A 745 7.54 -23.14 6.03
N ASN A 746 7.54 -22.48 7.18
CA ASN A 746 8.68 -21.76 7.77
C ASN A 746 9.21 -20.55 6.97
N SER A 747 8.52 -20.17 5.90
CA SER A 747 8.86 -19.02 5.06
C SER A 747 8.51 -17.68 5.68
N TYR A 748 9.19 -16.61 5.28
CA TYR A 748 8.83 -15.24 5.69
C TYR A 748 7.62 -14.68 4.93
N ILE A 749 7.11 -15.42 3.95
CA ILE A 749 6.06 -14.98 3.03
C ILE A 749 4.78 -14.56 3.76
N PRO A 750 4.20 -15.36 4.70
CA PRO A 750 2.88 -15.03 5.25
C PRO A 750 2.86 -13.69 6.00
N ALA A 751 3.99 -13.26 6.57
CA ALA A 751 4.13 -11.98 7.24
C ALA A 751 4.08 -10.77 6.28
N HIS A 752 4.45 -10.96 5.01
CA HIS A 752 4.50 -9.90 3.99
C HIS A 752 3.27 -9.90 3.05
N LEU A 753 2.34 -10.84 3.23
CA LEU A 753 1.14 -10.94 2.39
C LEU A 753 0.21 -9.75 2.63
N PRO A 754 -0.08 -8.94 1.60
CA PRO A 754 -0.95 -7.79 1.73
C PRO A 754 -2.41 -8.22 1.95
N PRO A 755 -3.28 -7.32 2.44
CA PRO A 755 -4.72 -7.55 2.48
C PRO A 755 -5.27 -7.69 1.05
N GLU A 756 -6.34 -8.49 0.87
CA GLU A 756 -7.00 -8.68 -0.43
C GLU A 756 -7.52 -7.34 -0.98
N THR A 757 -8.05 -6.50 -0.10
CA THR A 757 -8.60 -5.18 -0.41
C THR A 757 -8.01 -4.10 0.49
N SER A 758 -7.73 -2.94 -0.10
CA SER A 758 -7.43 -1.71 0.63
C SER A 758 -8.12 -0.54 -0.05
N LEU A 759 -8.74 0.33 0.72
CA LEU A 759 -9.44 1.51 0.23
C LEU A 759 -9.15 2.70 1.13
N SER A 760 -8.92 3.85 0.52
CA SER A 760 -8.78 5.12 1.19
C SER A 760 -9.63 6.15 0.48
N ALA A 761 -10.25 7.02 1.26
CA ALA A 761 -10.96 8.17 0.74
C ALA A 761 -10.68 9.37 1.62
N HIS A 762 -10.51 10.53 1.00
CA HIS A 762 -10.41 11.79 1.69
C HIS A 762 -11.29 12.82 0.99
N ALA A 763 -11.88 13.72 1.76
CA ALA A 763 -12.68 14.82 1.24
C ALA A 763 -12.66 15.99 2.20
N GLY A 764 -12.80 17.20 1.66
CA GLY A 764 -12.79 18.40 2.48
C GLY A 764 -13.22 19.65 1.73
N VAL A 765 -13.26 20.74 2.49
CA VAL A 765 -13.65 22.07 2.03
C VAL A 765 -12.56 23.09 2.34
N ARG A 766 -12.42 24.08 1.46
CA ARG A 766 -11.57 25.25 1.64
C ARG A 766 -12.46 26.50 1.72
N LEU A 767 -12.30 27.28 2.78
CA LEU A 767 -13.10 28.46 3.11
C LEU A 767 -12.18 29.67 3.33
N PHE A 768 -12.74 30.88 3.19
CA PHE A 768 -12.02 32.16 3.40
C PHE A 768 -10.74 32.28 2.56
N ASP A 769 -10.85 32.11 1.25
CA ASP A 769 -9.70 32.13 0.32
C ASP A 769 -8.63 31.10 0.70
N GLU A 770 -9.08 29.88 1.01
CA GLU A 770 -8.26 28.74 1.43
C GLU A 770 -7.55 28.89 2.78
N ARG A 771 -7.84 29.95 3.54
CA ARG A 771 -7.28 30.14 4.89
C ARG A 771 -7.78 29.14 5.91
N LEU A 772 -8.99 28.60 5.74
CA LEU A 772 -9.52 27.52 6.55
C LEU A 772 -9.72 26.28 5.68
N VAL A 773 -9.04 25.20 6.02
CA VAL A 773 -9.25 23.89 5.40
C VAL A 773 -9.80 22.94 6.45
N LEU A 774 -10.91 22.26 6.12
CA LEU A 774 -11.50 21.21 6.96
C LEU A 774 -11.65 19.96 6.11
N GLY A 775 -11.29 18.80 6.64
CA GLY A 775 -11.41 17.55 5.91
C GLY A 775 -11.54 16.32 6.79
N GLY A 776 -11.97 15.24 6.18
CA GLY A 776 -12.02 13.91 6.76
C GLY A 776 -11.28 12.89 5.91
N ARG A 777 -10.79 11.85 6.57
CA ARG A 777 -10.15 10.68 5.95
C ARG A 777 -10.85 9.41 6.41
N TYR A 778 -11.02 8.49 5.48
CA TYR A 778 -11.49 7.13 5.69
C TYR A 778 -10.43 6.17 5.16
N THR A 779 -10.13 5.13 5.92
CA THR A 779 -9.22 4.05 5.51
C THR A 779 -9.83 2.71 5.89
N HIS A 780 -9.92 1.83 4.91
CA HIS A 780 -10.39 0.46 5.03
C HIS A 780 -9.26 -0.50 4.64
N VAL A 781 -9.07 -1.51 5.45
CA VAL A 781 -8.14 -2.61 5.22
C VAL A 781 -8.88 -3.92 5.41
N GLY A 782 -8.88 -4.75 4.37
CA GLY A 782 -9.54 -6.05 4.34
C GLY A 782 -8.72 -7.18 4.98
N GLU A 783 -9.23 -8.40 4.82
CA GLU A 783 -8.62 -9.62 5.34
C GLU A 783 -7.35 -9.99 4.58
N ARG A 784 -6.47 -10.75 5.24
CA ARG A 784 -5.45 -11.51 4.55
C ARG A 784 -6.10 -12.78 3.98
N ASP A 785 -6.27 -12.82 2.67
CA ASP A 785 -6.91 -13.95 2.00
C ASP A 785 -5.91 -15.12 1.79
N ALA A 786 -5.37 -15.67 2.88
CA ALA A 786 -4.51 -16.85 2.87
C ALA A 786 -4.48 -17.56 4.24
N ALA A 787 -4.65 -18.89 4.25
CA ALA A 787 -4.48 -19.68 5.47
C ALA A 787 -3.03 -19.59 5.98
N ILE A 788 -2.86 -19.34 7.27
CA ILE A 788 -1.55 -19.31 7.91
C ILE A 788 -1.05 -20.76 8.03
N VAL A 789 -0.13 -21.15 7.14
CA VAL A 789 0.48 -22.48 7.18
C VAL A 789 1.68 -22.45 8.14
N SER A 790 1.47 -22.85 9.40
CA SER A 790 2.57 -23.08 10.36
C SER A 790 2.75 -24.57 10.63
N TRP A 791 3.94 -25.12 10.36
CA TRP A 791 4.33 -26.47 10.78
C TRP A 791 5.40 -26.37 11.86
N GLY A 792 5.30 -27.16 12.93
CA GLY A 792 6.41 -27.39 13.87
C GLY A 792 6.99 -26.13 14.54
N GLY A 793 6.14 -25.17 14.91
CA GLY A 793 6.51 -24.07 15.80
C GLY A 793 7.47 -23.01 15.28
N SER A 794 7.64 -22.88 13.95
CA SER A 794 8.78 -22.16 13.38
C SER A 794 8.48 -20.89 12.56
N LEU A 795 7.21 -20.46 12.45
CA LEU A 795 6.83 -19.06 12.17
C LEU A 795 5.37 -18.80 12.63
N THR A 796 5.09 -17.70 13.33
CA THR A 796 3.74 -17.31 13.76
C THR A 796 3.41 -15.92 13.23
N VAL A 797 2.29 -15.80 12.54
CA VAL A 797 1.88 -14.55 11.90
C VAL A 797 0.69 -13.98 12.63
N VAL A 798 0.67 -12.65 12.77
CA VAL A 798 -0.49 -11.95 13.33
C VAL A 798 -1.65 -12.03 12.34
N ASP A 799 -2.76 -12.56 12.82
CA ASP A 799 -4.02 -12.54 12.11
C ASP A 799 -4.80 -11.26 12.48
N TRP A 800 -4.75 -10.25 11.61
CA TRP A 800 -5.49 -9.02 11.82
C TRP A 800 -6.92 -9.18 11.32
N GLN A 801 -7.85 -8.56 12.04
CA GLN A 801 -9.23 -8.46 11.59
C GLN A 801 -9.41 -7.24 10.68
N PRO A 802 -10.32 -7.26 9.69
CA PRO A 802 -10.62 -6.09 8.88
C PRO A 802 -10.99 -4.88 9.72
N TYR A 803 -10.60 -3.70 9.26
CA TYR A 803 -10.86 -2.47 9.99
C TYR A 803 -11.14 -1.26 9.12
N ASP A 804 -11.93 -0.38 9.70
CA ASP A 804 -12.30 0.92 9.17
C ASP A 804 -11.89 1.98 10.18
N VAL A 805 -11.13 2.97 9.72
CA VAL A 805 -10.64 4.08 10.54
C VAL A 805 -11.08 5.40 9.91
N PHE A 806 -11.57 6.30 10.75
CA PHE A 806 -12.03 7.63 10.38
C PHE A 806 -11.19 8.69 11.11
N ASP A 807 -10.64 9.63 10.36
CA ASP A 807 -9.90 10.76 10.91
C ASP A 807 -10.53 12.08 10.47
N LEU A 808 -10.38 13.11 11.30
CA LEU A 808 -10.79 14.47 11.01
C LEU A 808 -9.61 15.41 11.18
N TYR A 809 -9.49 16.39 10.30
CA TYR A 809 -8.43 17.40 10.39
C TYR A 809 -8.93 18.79 9.98
N GLY A 810 -8.24 19.80 10.49
CA GLY A 810 -8.44 21.18 10.12
C GLY A 810 -7.15 21.97 10.20
N SER A 811 -6.99 22.93 9.30
CA SER A 811 -5.90 23.91 9.36
C SER A 811 -6.43 25.32 9.17
N PHE A 812 -5.86 26.27 9.89
CA PHE A 812 -6.25 27.68 9.85
C PHE A 812 -5.03 28.60 9.77
N ASP A 813 -4.99 29.39 8.71
CA ASP A 813 -3.97 30.38 8.45
C ASP A 813 -4.36 31.72 9.09
N LEU A 814 -3.76 32.00 10.25
CA LEU A 814 -3.97 33.24 10.99
C LEU A 814 -3.41 34.45 10.24
N ASN A 815 -2.29 34.26 9.57
CA ASN A 815 -1.67 35.20 8.63
C ASN A 815 -0.68 34.44 7.73
N GLU A 816 0.05 35.17 6.88
CA GLU A 816 1.06 34.62 5.97
C GLU A 816 2.21 33.88 6.68
N TYR A 817 2.43 34.14 7.97
CA TYR A 817 3.52 33.55 8.75
C TYR A 817 3.05 32.39 9.64
N LEU A 818 1.82 32.42 10.16
CA LEU A 818 1.35 31.56 11.23
C LEU A 818 0.17 30.67 10.80
N ARG A 819 0.33 29.35 10.93
CA ARG A 819 -0.72 28.33 10.75
C ARG A 819 -0.97 27.58 12.05
N LEU A 820 -2.23 27.28 12.30
CA LEU A 820 -2.68 26.35 13.32
C LEU A 820 -3.22 25.09 12.64
N ASP A 821 -2.87 23.93 13.16
CA ASP A 821 -3.33 22.63 12.69
C ASP A 821 -3.98 21.87 13.85
N ILE A 822 -5.08 21.18 13.57
CA ILE A 822 -5.75 20.26 14.50
C ILE A 822 -6.11 18.97 13.76
N ALA A 823 -5.89 17.83 14.40
CA ALA A 823 -6.31 16.54 13.87
C ALA A 823 -6.82 15.64 15.00
N VAL A 824 -7.85 14.85 14.71
CA VAL A 824 -8.31 13.75 15.55
C VAL A 824 -8.20 12.48 14.71
N ASP A 825 -7.21 11.67 15.03
CA ASP A 825 -7.03 10.36 14.40
C ASP A 825 -7.92 9.33 15.12
N ASN A 826 -8.42 8.35 14.39
CA ASN A 826 -9.27 7.26 14.89
C ASN A 826 -10.44 7.78 15.75
N VAL A 827 -11.28 8.63 15.15
CA VAL A 827 -12.40 9.33 15.81
C VAL A 827 -13.36 8.36 16.51
N THR A 828 -13.56 7.18 15.92
CA THR A 828 -14.41 6.10 16.44
C THR A 828 -13.75 5.27 17.54
N ASP A 829 -12.47 5.55 17.87
CA ASP A 829 -11.71 4.87 18.92
C ASP A 829 -11.64 3.35 18.74
N ARG A 830 -11.49 2.93 17.48
CA ARG A 830 -11.46 1.52 17.11
C ARG A 830 -10.17 0.87 17.60
N TYR A 831 -10.28 -0.30 18.22
CA TYR A 831 -9.19 -1.23 18.44
C TYR A 831 -8.93 -1.99 17.14
N TYR A 832 -7.70 -1.91 16.62
CA TYR A 832 -7.29 -2.62 15.42
C TYR A 832 -5.78 -2.85 15.43
N MET A 833 -5.32 -3.76 14.57
CA MET A 833 -3.90 -4.00 14.32
C MET A 833 -3.58 -3.56 12.90
N ASP A 834 -2.50 -2.79 12.71
CA ASP A 834 -2.05 -2.42 11.36
C ASP A 834 -1.79 -3.70 10.53
N ALA A 835 -2.15 -3.69 9.25
CA ALA A 835 -1.86 -4.82 8.38
C ALA A 835 -0.34 -4.97 8.24
N LEU A 836 0.12 -6.22 8.11
CA LEU A 836 1.55 -6.59 8.07
C LEU A 836 2.31 -6.37 9.38
N THR A 837 1.63 -5.99 10.48
CA THR A 837 2.29 -5.97 11.79
C THR A 837 2.83 -7.35 12.14
N LEU A 838 4.05 -7.39 12.66
CA LEU A 838 4.70 -8.63 13.05
C LEU A 838 4.30 -9.07 14.47
N GLY A 839 3.82 -8.14 15.31
CA GLY A 839 3.51 -8.36 16.72
C GLY A 839 2.07 -8.07 17.09
N LEU A 840 1.58 -8.70 18.16
CA LEU A 840 0.23 -8.49 18.72
C LEU A 840 0.14 -7.15 19.47
N MET A 841 0.46 -6.06 18.79
CA MET A 841 0.43 -4.70 19.31
C MET A 841 -0.66 -3.93 18.56
N PRO A 842 -1.75 -3.52 19.22
CA PRO A 842 -2.80 -2.76 18.57
C PRO A 842 -2.30 -1.36 18.21
N SER A 843 -2.84 -0.79 17.14
CA SER A 843 -2.58 0.59 16.73
C SER A 843 -3.21 1.60 17.70
N PRO A 844 -2.75 2.86 17.71
CA PRO A 844 -3.27 3.88 18.61
C PRO A 844 -4.78 4.08 18.51
N GLY A 845 -5.43 4.18 19.67
CA GLY A 845 -6.80 4.66 19.80
C GLY A 845 -6.95 6.13 19.39
N ARG A 846 -8.13 6.69 19.66
CA ARG A 846 -8.45 8.10 19.37
C ARG A 846 -7.37 9.04 19.91
N THR A 847 -6.77 9.81 19.02
CA THR A 847 -5.62 10.68 19.34
C THR A 847 -5.87 12.09 18.82
N LEU A 848 -5.88 13.07 19.73
CA LEU A 848 -5.94 14.49 19.39
C LEU A 848 -4.54 15.06 19.20
N ARG A 849 -4.37 15.85 18.15
CA ARG A 849 -3.11 16.51 17.81
C ARG A 849 -3.33 17.98 17.50
N PHE A 850 -2.42 18.80 17.99
CA PHE A 850 -2.36 20.23 17.69
C PHE A 850 -0.99 20.56 17.10
N GLY A 851 -0.97 21.46 16.13
CA GLY A 851 0.24 21.95 15.49
C GLY A 851 0.21 23.46 15.33
N ILE A 852 1.38 24.06 15.42
CA ILE A 852 1.63 25.46 15.07
C ILE A 852 2.82 25.47 14.13
N THR A 853 2.65 26.09 12.97
CA THR A 853 3.76 26.35 12.04
C THR A 853 3.93 27.85 11.89
N SER A 854 5.14 28.34 12.20
CA SER A 854 5.56 29.72 11.94
C SER A 854 6.64 29.72 10.86
N SER A 855 6.42 30.44 9.77
CA SER A 855 7.38 30.60 8.67
C SER A 855 7.66 32.08 8.46
N PHE A 856 8.89 32.46 8.13
CA PHE A 856 9.26 33.83 7.75
C PHE A 856 10.26 33.79 6.61
N GLY A 857 10.11 34.68 5.61
CA GLY A 857 10.96 34.73 4.41
C GLY A 857 10.81 33.51 3.49
N GLY A 858 9.95 32.56 3.87
CA GLY A 858 9.64 31.37 3.10
C GLY A 858 8.60 31.61 2.02
N PRO A 859 8.46 30.63 1.12
CA PRO A 859 7.48 30.72 0.04
C PRO A 859 6.06 30.92 0.55
N GLU A 860 5.26 31.66 -0.23
CA GLU A 860 3.82 31.70 -0.01
C GLU A 860 3.25 30.28 -0.05
N ARG A 861 2.25 30.03 0.78
CA ARG A 861 1.50 28.77 0.73
C ARG A 861 0.69 28.78 -0.56
N GLY A 862 0.98 27.83 -1.44
CA GLY A 862 0.36 27.77 -2.75
C GLY A 862 -1.12 27.50 -2.63
N THR A 863 -1.88 28.15 -3.50
CA THR A 863 -3.33 27.98 -3.59
C THR A 863 -3.67 26.84 -4.55
N SER A 864 -4.82 26.21 -4.35
CA SER A 864 -5.36 25.20 -5.27
C SER A 864 -5.52 25.72 -6.71
N LEU A 865 -5.60 27.04 -6.89
CA LEU A 865 -5.82 27.71 -8.16
C LEU A 865 -4.66 27.51 -9.14
N GLY A 866 -3.41 27.62 -8.67
CA GLY A 866 -2.22 27.53 -9.54
C GLY A 866 -2.11 26.19 -10.26
N GLY A 867 -2.34 25.08 -9.55
CA GLY A 867 -2.33 23.73 -10.12
C GLY A 867 -3.45 23.50 -11.14
N ARG A 868 -4.67 23.99 -10.84
CA ARG A 868 -5.82 23.87 -11.74
C ARG A 868 -5.65 24.68 -13.02
N LEU A 869 -5.11 25.90 -12.95
CA LEU A 869 -4.85 26.73 -14.12
C LEU A 869 -3.79 26.10 -15.05
N ALA A 870 -2.70 25.57 -14.49
CA ALA A 870 -1.69 24.86 -15.27
C ALA A 870 -2.26 23.60 -15.96
N ALA A 871 -3.17 22.88 -15.29
CA ALA A 871 -3.87 21.76 -15.90
C ALA A 871 -4.84 22.21 -17.02
N ALA A 872 -5.57 23.31 -16.82
CA ALA A 872 -6.48 23.89 -17.80
C ALA A 872 -5.77 24.37 -19.07
N GLU A 873 -4.65 25.08 -18.92
CA GLU A 873 -3.84 25.56 -20.06
C GLU A 873 -3.36 24.40 -20.93
N ARG A 874 -2.91 23.31 -20.29
CA ARG A 874 -2.45 22.11 -20.98
C ARG A 874 -3.57 21.36 -21.70
N LEU A 875 -4.72 21.19 -21.06
CA LEU A 875 -5.85 20.44 -21.61
C LEU A 875 -6.59 21.24 -22.71
N GLY A 876 -6.44 22.58 -22.70
CA GLY A 876 -7.10 23.50 -23.63
C GLY A 876 -8.63 23.53 -23.49
N ASP A 877 -9.32 24.26 -24.38
CA ASP A 877 -10.79 24.27 -24.50
C ASP A 877 -11.36 22.94 -25.04
N ASN A 878 -10.52 21.91 -25.17
CA ASN A 878 -10.90 20.68 -25.83
C ASN A 878 -11.78 19.83 -24.93
N THR A 879 -13.06 19.79 -25.31
CA THR A 879 -14.00 18.88 -24.70
C THR A 879 -13.77 17.47 -25.27
N LEU A 880 -13.01 16.62 -24.56
CA LEU A 880 -12.91 15.15 -24.74
C LEU A 880 -14.27 14.51 -25.06
N PHE A 881 -15.29 15.18 -24.54
CA PHE A 881 -16.69 14.87 -24.61
C PHE A 881 -17.38 15.95 -25.43
N GLY A 882 -17.90 15.63 -26.62
CA GLY A 882 -18.55 16.61 -27.52
C GLY A 882 -19.63 17.47 -26.84
N GLY A 883 -20.18 18.44 -27.56
CA GLY A 883 -21.32 19.23 -27.08
C GLY A 883 -22.40 18.32 -26.46
N PHE A 884 -22.88 18.68 -25.28
CA PHE A 884 -24.05 18.05 -24.67
C PHE A 884 -25.14 19.09 -24.57
N ASP A 885 -26.26 18.84 -25.23
CA ASP A 885 -27.39 19.77 -25.32
C ASP A 885 -28.28 19.80 -24.06
N GLY A 886 -27.97 18.96 -23.07
CA GLY A 886 -28.73 18.86 -21.83
C GLY A 886 -29.86 17.83 -21.88
N ASP A 887 -30.07 17.16 -23.01
CA ASP A 887 -31.14 16.17 -23.16
C ASP A 887 -30.66 14.76 -22.80
N TRP A 888 -31.30 14.19 -21.78
CA TRP A 888 -31.13 12.80 -21.38
C TRP A 888 -32.26 11.90 -21.89
N SER A 889 -33.14 12.38 -22.76
CA SER A 889 -34.23 11.58 -23.31
C SER A 889 -33.75 10.56 -24.36
N GLY A 890 -34.54 9.51 -24.59
CA GLY A 890 -34.30 8.53 -25.65
C GLY A 890 -33.85 7.14 -25.18
N PRO A 891 -33.67 6.21 -26.14
CA PRO A 891 -33.15 4.87 -25.87
C PRO A 891 -31.65 4.90 -25.58
N TYR A 892 -31.19 3.98 -24.75
CA TYR A 892 -29.77 3.74 -24.51
C TYR A 892 -29.46 2.26 -24.33
N VAL A 893 -28.25 1.87 -24.72
CA VAL A 893 -27.66 0.55 -24.45
C VAL A 893 -26.26 0.76 -23.92
N GLY A 894 -25.84 -0.04 -22.95
CA GLY A 894 -24.52 0.07 -22.38
C GLY A 894 -23.93 -1.27 -21.96
N LEU A 895 -22.61 -1.24 -21.74
CA LEU A 895 -21.87 -2.30 -21.07
C LEU A 895 -21.55 -1.86 -19.65
N GLN A 896 -21.54 -2.81 -18.73
CA GLN A 896 -21.15 -2.57 -17.35
C GLN A 896 -20.23 -3.67 -16.84
N ALA A 897 -19.36 -3.30 -15.93
CA ALA A 897 -18.59 -4.22 -15.10
C ALA A 897 -18.73 -3.77 -13.65
N GLY A 898 -18.66 -4.72 -12.72
CA GLY A 898 -18.84 -4.40 -11.32
C GLY A 898 -18.35 -5.49 -10.39
N TYR A 899 -18.38 -5.19 -9.12
CA TYR A 899 -18.06 -6.11 -8.05
C TYR A 899 -19.24 -6.17 -7.09
N GLY A 900 -19.53 -7.37 -6.58
CA GLY A 900 -20.63 -7.60 -5.68
C GLY A 900 -20.25 -8.51 -4.53
N LEU A 901 -20.76 -8.17 -3.35
CA LEU A 901 -20.71 -8.95 -2.12
C LEU A 901 -22.07 -9.62 -1.95
N ILE A 902 -22.11 -10.95 -2.01
CA ILE A 902 -23.31 -11.75 -1.80
C ILE A 902 -23.19 -12.48 -0.47
N GLY A 903 -24.14 -12.25 0.44
CA GLY A 903 -24.29 -13.04 1.65
C GLY A 903 -25.49 -13.98 1.55
N THR A 904 -25.31 -15.25 1.84
CA THR A 904 -26.42 -16.19 2.08
C THR A 904 -26.64 -16.37 3.58
N GLN A 905 -27.90 -16.57 3.97
CA GLN A 905 -28.27 -16.87 5.35
C GLN A 905 -29.36 -17.93 5.41
N GLY A 906 -29.17 -19.01 6.15
CA GLY A 906 -30.06 -20.15 6.14
C GLY A 906 -29.76 -21.22 7.18
N GLU A 907 -30.31 -22.40 6.92
CA GLU A 907 -30.16 -23.59 7.74
C GLU A 907 -29.89 -24.80 6.85
N THR A 908 -29.17 -25.78 7.39
CA THR A 908 -28.98 -27.09 6.76
C THR A 908 -29.75 -28.14 7.55
N THR A 909 -30.50 -28.99 6.84
CA THR A 909 -31.21 -30.14 7.44
C THR A 909 -30.86 -31.40 6.66
N ALA A 910 -31.16 -32.57 7.20
CA ALA A 910 -31.28 -33.77 6.36
C ALA A 910 -32.47 -33.62 5.38
N THR A 911 -32.54 -34.44 4.34
CA THR A 911 -33.60 -34.36 3.33
C THR A 911 -35.00 -34.67 3.89
N ASP A 912 -35.06 -35.40 5.00
CA ASP A 912 -36.27 -35.69 5.78
C ASP A 912 -36.70 -34.55 6.73
N GLY A 913 -35.89 -33.49 6.85
CA GLY A 913 -36.16 -32.30 7.66
C GLY A 913 -35.59 -32.33 9.08
N THR A 914 -34.81 -33.35 9.46
CA THR A 914 -34.12 -33.39 10.76
C THR A 914 -32.93 -32.43 10.81
N ALA A 915 -32.76 -31.70 11.93
CA ALA A 915 -31.78 -30.63 12.09
C ALA A 915 -30.71 -30.91 13.17
N GLY A 916 -30.63 -32.15 13.68
CA GLY A 916 -29.66 -32.56 14.70
C GLY A 916 -28.56 -33.46 14.11
N GLY A 917 -27.40 -33.53 14.78
CA GLY A 917 -26.22 -34.26 14.29
C GLY A 917 -25.46 -33.48 13.22
N ILE A 918 -24.96 -34.17 12.20
CA ILE A 918 -24.16 -33.59 11.09
C ILE A 918 -24.80 -32.40 10.37
N PRO A 919 -26.12 -32.38 10.07
CA PRO A 919 -26.72 -31.18 9.49
C PRO A 919 -26.54 -29.91 10.34
N ALA A 920 -26.33 -30.04 11.66
CA ALA A 920 -26.06 -28.92 12.56
C ALA A 920 -24.61 -28.38 12.47
N THR A 921 -23.68 -29.15 11.87
CA THR A 921 -22.30 -28.69 11.60
C THR A 921 -22.12 -28.09 10.20
N GLU A 922 -23.10 -28.25 9.30
CA GLU A 922 -23.08 -27.66 7.96
C GLU A 922 -23.73 -26.26 7.95
N SER A 923 -22.99 -25.25 7.52
CA SER A 923 -23.51 -23.88 7.35
C SER A 923 -24.12 -23.65 5.96
N ALA A 924 -25.33 -23.09 5.93
CA ALA A 924 -25.94 -22.52 4.73
C ALA A 924 -25.63 -21.02 4.54
N ASP A 925 -24.86 -20.46 5.48
CA ASP A 925 -24.39 -19.08 5.49
C ASP A 925 -23.03 -19.01 4.81
N ALA A 926 -22.94 -18.17 3.78
CA ALA A 926 -21.73 -18.01 2.98
C ALA A 926 -21.62 -16.57 2.47
N SER A 927 -20.40 -16.05 2.45
CA SER A 927 -20.07 -14.77 1.84
C SER A 927 -19.31 -15.01 0.54
N VAL A 928 -19.81 -14.48 -0.56
CA VAL A 928 -19.22 -14.62 -1.89
C VAL A 928 -18.94 -13.27 -2.49
N ASN A 929 -17.68 -13.09 -2.85
CA ASN A 929 -17.20 -11.98 -3.64
C ASN A 929 -17.30 -12.35 -5.13
N ALA A 930 -17.95 -11.50 -5.93
CA ALA A 930 -18.23 -11.79 -7.33
C ALA A 930 -17.96 -10.57 -8.21
N SER A 931 -17.08 -10.73 -9.19
CA SER A 931 -16.95 -9.80 -10.32
C SER A 931 -18.03 -10.10 -11.35
N TRP A 932 -18.63 -9.05 -11.90
CA TRP A 932 -19.72 -9.07 -12.87
C TRP A 932 -19.31 -8.35 -14.14
N ILE A 933 -19.70 -8.88 -15.29
CA ILE A 933 -19.68 -8.17 -16.56
C ILE A 933 -20.99 -8.42 -17.28
N GLY A 934 -21.55 -7.37 -17.88
CA GLY A 934 -22.89 -7.46 -18.45
C GLY A 934 -23.25 -6.30 -19.34
N GLY A 935 -24.47 -6.38 -19.86
CA GLY A 935 -25.07 -5.34 -20.67
C GLY A 935 -26.36 -4.85 -20.05
N TYR A 936 -26.73 -3.62 -20.37
CA TYR A 936 -28.03 -3.05 -20.04
C TYR A 936 -28.61 -2.29 -21.22
N ALA A 937 -29.93 -2.21 -21.26
CA ALA A 937 -30.66 -1.39 -22.21
C ALA A 937 -31.85 -0.74 -21.52
N GLY A 938 -32.12 0.51 -21.86
CA GLY A 938 -33.19 1.28 -21.24
C GLY A 938 -33.70 2.41 -22.12
N TYR A 939 -34.69 3.12 -21.58
CA TYR A 939 -35.30 4.27 -22.23
C TYR A 939 -35.67 5.31 -21.18
N THR A 940 -35.35 6.57 -21.41
CA THR A 940 -35.68 7.69 -20.52
C THR A 940 -36.51 8.76 -21.23
N VAL A 941 -37.46 9.34 -20.51
CA VAL A 941 -38.33 10.44 -20.97
C VAL A 941 -38.27 11.61 -19.99
N PRO A 942 -38.35 12.86 -20.46
CA PRO A 942 -38.47 14.01 -19.58
C PRO A 942 -39.84 14.02 -18.92
N VAL A 943 -39.89 14.32 -17.62
CA VAL A 943 -41.14 14.41 -16.83
C VAL A 943 -41.40 15.82 -16.28
N GLY A 944 -40.51 16.78 -16.57
CA GLY A 944 -40.68 18.22 -16.29
C GLY A 944 -39.47 18.83 -15.56
N GLY A 945 -39.08 20.06 -15.94
CA GLY A 945 -37.85 20.68 -15.43
C GLY A 945 -36.62 19.85 -15.80
N ALA A 946 -35.73 19.62 -14.84
CA ALA A 946 -34.55 18.77 -15.04
C ALA A 946 -34.78 17.28 -14.67
N TRP A 947 -36.04 16.84 -14.55
CA TRP A 947 -36.37 15.46 -14.15
C TRP A 947 -36.62 14.54 -15.35
N PHE A 948 -36.10 13.32 -15.24
CA PHE A 948 -36.24 12.23 -16.22
C PHE A 948 -36.74 10.95 -15.55
N ALA A 949 -37.64 10.22 -16.19
CA ALA A 949 -38.10 8.90 -15.75
C ALA A 949 -37.87 7.86 -16.86
N GLY A 950 -37.66 6.60 -16.50
CA GLY A 950 -37.34 5.57 -17.48
C GLY A 950 -37.45 4.14 -16.96
N GLY A 951 -37.22 3.19 -17.86
CA GLY A 951 -37.10 1.76 -17.54
C GLY A 951 -35.76 1.21 -18.05
N GLU A 952 -35.24 0.19 -17.37
CA GLU A 952 -33.97 -0.46 -17.70
C GLU A 952 -34.04 -1.97 -17.46
N LEU A 953 -33.45 -2.74 -18.37
CA LEU A 953 -33.17 -4.17 -18.22
C LEU A 953 -31.65 -4.38 -18.18
N SER A 954 -31.16 -5.23 -17.28
CA SER A 954 -29.74 -5.61 -17.22
C SER A 954 -29.57 -7.12 -17.13
N PHE A 955 -28.47 -7.62 -17.69
CA PHE A 955 -28.03 -9.00 -17.56
C PHE A 955 -26.52 -9.07 -17.42
N ASP A 956 -26.05 -9.73 -16.37
CA ASP A 956 -24.67 -9.81 -15.93
C ASP A 956 -24.27 -11.27 -15.72
N ILE A 957 -23.08 -11.65 -16.19
CA ILE A 957 -22.44 -12.92 -15.89
C ILE A 957 -21.36 -12.72 -14.82
N SER A 958 -21.16 -13.72 -13.96
CA SER A 958 -20.22 -13.64 -12.83
C SER A 958 -19.18 -14.74 -12.80
N ARG A 959 -18.09 -14.47 -12.08
CA ARG A 959 -17.06 -15.45 -11.69
C ARG A 959 -16.86 -15.52 -10.17
N GLY A 960 -17.91 -15.36 -9.38
CA GLY A 960 -17.85 -15.47 -7.92
C GLY A 960 -18.07 -16.89 -7.42
N ARG A 961 -17.18 -17.37 -6.54
CA ARG A 961 -17.34 -18.64 -5.82
C ARG A 961 -16.77 -18.57 -4.42
N THR A 962 -17.32 -19.33 -3.48
CA THR A 962 -16.72 -19.60 -2.16
C THR A 962 -16.95 -21.05 -1.77
N ARG A 963 -16.25 -21.54 -0.75
CA ARG A 963 -16.44 -22.87 -0.17
C ARG A 963 -16.70 -22.77 1.33
N GLN A 964 -17.60 -23.62 1.81
CA GLN A 964 -17.83 -23.86 3.24
C GLN A 964 -17.38 -25.27 3.57
N TYR A 965 -16.69 -25.43 4.69
CA TYR A 965 -16.18 -26.71 5.17
C TYR A 965 -17.06 -27.21 6.30
N ALA A 966 -17.35 -28.50 6.30
CA ALA A 966 -18.11 -29.15 7.35
C ALA A 966 -17.23 -30.22 7.99
N VAL A 967 -17.11 -30.14 9.32
CA VAL A 967 -16.38 -31.13 10.11
C VAL A 967 -17.30 -32.26 10.56
N SER A 968 -16.71 -33.45 10.66
CA SER A 968 -17.33 -34.65 11.20
C SER A 968 -17.77 -34.43 12.66
N THR A 969 -18.90 -35.05 13.05
CA THR A 969 -19.37 -35.12 14.45
C THR A 969 -19.18 -36.51 15.06
N GLU A 970 -18.45 -37.39 14.39
CA GLU A 970 -18.15 -38.73 14.89
C GLU A 970 -17.20 -38.59 16.07
N LEU A 971 -17.70 -38.82 17.29
CA LEU A 971 -16.97 -38.55 18.52
C LEU A 971 -15.69 -39.39 18.61
N GLU A 972 -14.54 -38.76 18.48
CA GLU A 972 -13.26 -39.34 18.88
C GLU A 972 -12.97 -38.95 20.35
N MET A 973 -12.91 -39.96 21.23
CA MET A 973 -12.45 -39.79 22.62
C MET A 973 -10.95 -40.08 22.70
N SER A 974 -10.11 -39.09 22.37
CA SER A 974 -8.65 -39.21 22.53
C SER A 974 -8.20 -38.79 23.94
N TYR A 975 -7.32 -39.59 24.57
CA TYR A 975 -6.73 -39.32 25.89
C TYR A 975 -5.63 -38.24 25.86
N GLU A 976 -5.13 -37.88 24.66
CA GLU A 976 -4.07 -36.87 24.48
C GLU A 976 -4.59 -35.43 24.61
N CYS A 977 -5.91 -35.23 24.58
CA CYS A 977 -6.57 -33.93 24.55
C CYS A 977 -6.94 -33.31 25.91
N GLY A 978 -6.34 -33.74 27.04
CA GLY A 978 -6.43 -33.04 28.34
C GLY A 978 -7.83 -32.64 28.83
N THR A 979 -8.47 -33.47 29.66
CA THR A 979 -9.76 -33.22 30.36
C THR A 979 -10.96 -32.80 29.48
N LEU A 980 -11.74 -33.81 29.05
CA LEU A 980 -13.16 -33.73 28.64
C LEU A 980 -13.49 -32.78 27.46
N GLY A 981 -12.66 -32.74 26.41
CA GLY A 981 -12.96 -32.04 25.14
C GLY A 981 -13.06 -33.01 23.94
N VAL A 982 -13.88 -32.65 22.95
CA VAL A 982 -14.07 -33.37 21.67
C VAL A 982 -13.00 -32.90 20.68
N CYS A 983 -12.29 -33.83 20.01
CA CYS A 983 -11.13 -33.50 19.14
C CYS A 983 -11.28 -33.88 17.65
N ASP A 984 -12.43 -34.40 17.20
CA ASP A 984 -12.60 -34.72 15.77
C ASP A 984 -12.76 -33.43 14.93
N LEU A 985 -11.76 -33.13 14.09
CA LEU A 985 -11.73 -32.02 13.12
C LEU A 985 -11.61 -32.54 11.67
N ARG A 986 -12.04 -33.77 11.38
CA ARG A 986 -11.96 -34.33 10.01
C ARG A 986 -12.88 -33.60 9.06
N ASN A 987 -12.38 -33.30 7.86
CA ASN A 987 -13.17 -32.65 6.83
C ASN A 987 -14.16 -33.65 6.23
N GLN A 988 -15.45 -33.46 6.50
CA GLN A 988 -16.51 -34.35 6.05
C GLN A 988 -17.07 -33.94 4.69
N ALA A 989 -17.25 -32.64 4.48
CA ALA A 989 -17.81 -32.13 3.23
C ALA A 989 -17.38 -30.71 2.93
N ASP A 990 -17.16 -30.45 1.64
CA ASP A 990 -16.95 -29.10 1.09
C ASP A 990 -18.19 -28.71 0.29
N THR A 991 -18.82 -27.59 0.61
CA THR A 991 -19.91 -27.02 -0.18
C THR A 991 -19.44 -25.77 -0.91
N GLU A 992 -19.31 -25.86 -2.23
CA GLU A 992 -18.96 -24.75 -3.10
C GLU A 992 -20.22 -23.99 -3.57
N TYR A 993 -20.29 -22.70 -3.29
CA TYR A 993 -21.35 -21.79 -3.73
C TYR A 993 -20.85 -21.04 -4.97
N ARG A 994 -21.60 -21.10 -6.07
CA ARG A 994 -21.34 -20.33 -7.29
C ARG A 994 -22.57 -19.52 -7.67
N PHE A 995 -22.38 -18.24 -7.96
CA PHE A 995 -23.39 -17.40 -8.59
C PHE A 995 -23.00 -17.23 -10.06
N ASN A 996 -23.86 -17.68 -10.99
CA ASN A 996 -23.49 -17.77 -12.40
C ASN A 996 -23.90 -16.53 -13.21
N TRP A 997 -25.09 -16.00 -12.95
CA TRP A 997 -25.61 -14.81 -13.61
C TRP A 997 -26.62 -14.07 -12.72
N TYR A 998 -26.73 -12.76 -12.95
CA TYR A 998 -27.63 -11.83 -12.27
C TYR A 998 -28.33 -10.94 -13.31
N GLY A 999 -29.60 -10.64 -13.12
CA GLY A 999 -30.35 -9.76 -14.02
C GLY A 999 -31.34 -8.89 -13.28
N THR A 1000 -31.66 -7.73 -13.85
CA THR A 1000 -32.64 -6.80 -13.27
C THR A 1000 -33.62 -6.25 -14.30
N ALA A 1001 -34.81 -5.91 -13.83
CA ALA A 1001 -35.78 -5.10 -14.55
C ALA A 1001 -36.26 -3.97 -13.63
N ARG A 1002 -35.90 -2.72 -13.96
CA ARG A 1002 -35.99 -1.57 -13.04
C ARG A 1002 -36.71 -0.39 -13.68
N ALA A 1003 -37.48 0.33 -12.86
CA ALA A 1003 -37.87 1.70 -13.14
C ALA A 1003 -36.82 2.65 -12.58
N ARG A 1004 -36.58 3.77 -13.27
CA ARG A 1004 -35.54 4.78 -12.98
C ARG A 1004 -36.18 6.16 -12.91
N LEU A 1005 -35.75 6.97 -11.94
CA LEU A 1005 -36.09 8.39 -11.82
C LEU A 1005 -34.80 9.16 -11.55
N GLY A 1006 -34.52 10.19 -12.34
CA GLY A 1006 -33.30 10.99 -12.23
C GLY A 1006 -33.51 12.48 -12.38
N TYR A 1007 -32.54 13.23 -11.87
CA TYR A 1007 -32.44 14.69 -11.89
C TYR A 1007 -31.15 15.10 -12.58
N SER A 1008 -31.26 15.98 -13.57
CA SER A 1008 -30.14 16.45 -14.37
C SER A 1008 -29.63 17.81 -13.88
N THR A 1009 -28.30 17.97 -13.88
CA THR A 1009 -27.62 19.27 -13.76
C THR A 1009 -26.72 19.46 -14.98
N GLY A 1010 -27.32 19.53 -16.17
CA GLY A 1010 -26.59 19.53 -17.43
C GLY A 1010 -26.00 18.14 -17.70
N ARG A 1011 -24.66 18.04 -17.76
CA ARG A 1011 -23.94 16.81 -18.10
C ARG A 1011 -23.98 15.71 -17.04
N VAL A 1012 -24.63 15.92 -15.91
CA VAL A 1012 -24.77 14.90 -14.86
C VAL A 1012 -26.24 14.57 -14.66
N LEU A 1013 -26.56 13.28 -14.62
CA LEU A 1013 -27.86 12.72 -14.27
C LEU A 1013 -27.70 11.88 -13.02
N LEU A 1014 -28.14 12.40 -11.88
CA LEU A 1014 -28.27 11.63 -10.64
C LEU A 1014 -29.58 10.87 -10.67
N TYR A 1015 -29.60 9.60 -10.27
CA TYR A 1015 -30.82 8.80 -10.34
C TYR A 1015 -30.94 7.76 -9.24
N GLY A 1016 -32.18 7.44 -8.91
CA GLY A 1016 -32.56 6.23 -8.18
C GLY A 1016 -33.28 5.27 -9.11
N ALA A 1017 -33.10 3.97 -8.90
CA ALA A 1017 -33.77 2.92 -9.65
C ALA A 1017 -34.24 1.80 -8.72
N GLY A 1018 -35.36 1.15 -9.05
CA GLY A 1018 -35.88 0.04 -8.26
C GLY A 1018 -36.74 -0.89 -9.09
N GLY A 1019 -36.76 -2.18 -8.74
CA GLY A 1019 -37.54 -3.18 -9.47
C GLY A 1019 -37.23 -4.62 -9.09
N LEU A 1020 -37.39 -5.53 -10.05
CA LEU A 1020 -37.19 -6.97 -9.89
C LEU A 1020 -35.72 -7.35 -10.13
N ALA A 1021 -35.26 -8.36 -9.39
CA ALA A 1021 -33.93 -8.95 -9.54
C ALA A 1021 -34.02 -10.48 -9.65
N PHE A 1022 -33.11 -11.06 -10.43
CA PHE A 1022 -32.98 -12.49 -10.67
C PHE A 1022 -31.53 -12.91 -10.43
N LEU A 1023 -31.30 -14.03 -9.74
CA LEU A 1023 -29.96 -14.53 -9.43
C LEU A 1023 -29.92 -16.04 -9.57
N ASN A 1024 -29.00 -16.55 -10.37
CA ASN A 1024 -28.76 -17.98 -10.49
C ASN A 1024 -27.63 -18.42 -9.57
N GLU A 1025 -27.91 -19.43 -8.75
CA GLU A 1025 -26.99 -20.01 -7.78
C GLU A 1025 -26.87 -21.51 -8.02
N ARG A 1026 -25.65 -22.00 -8.00
CA ARG A 1026 -25.30 -23.42 -8.02
C ARG A 1026 -24.51 -23.74 -6.76
N GLN A 1027 -24.95 -24.76 -6.03
CA GLN A 1027 -24.19 -25.31 -4.91
C GLN A 1027 -23.66 -26.70 -5.30
N THR A 1028 -22.40 -26.98 -5.01
CA THR A 1028 -21.76 -28.28 -5.27
C THR A 1028 -21.20 -28.80 -3.97
N ARG A 1029 -21.69 -29.94 -3.49
CA ARG A 1029 -21.26 -30.58 -2.26
C ARG A 1029 -20.35 -31.77 -2.58
N THR A 1030 -19.11 -31.72 -2.11
CA THR A 1030 -18.12 -32.79 -2.20
C THR A 1030 -18.10 -33.56 -0.88
N GLN A 1031 -18.36 -34.86 -0.93
CA GLN A 1031 -18.32 -35.77 0.23
C GLN A 1031 -16.91 -36.36 0.38
N TYR A 1032 -16.42 -36.39 1.61
CA TYR A 1032 -15.15 -37.01 1.97
C TYR A 1032 -15.37 -38.34 2.70
N ARG A 1033 -14.32 -39.16 2.76
CA ARG A 1033 -14.29 -40.47 3.43
C ARG A 1033 -12.89 -40.75 3.98
N ASP A 1034 -12.77 -41.49 5.08
CA ASP A 1034 -11.49 -41.73 5.75
C ASP A 1034 -10.55 -42.67 4.98
N THR A 1035 -9.25 -42.51 5.21
CA THR A 1035 -8.18 -43.37 4.68
C THR A 1035 -7.67 -44.37 5.73
N ILE A 1036 -8.54 -45.24 6.25
CA ILE A 1036 -8.13 -46.35 7.14
C ILE A 1036 -7.22 -47.32 6.37
N HIS A 1037 -6.14 -47.80 7.00
CA HIS A 1037 -5.29 -48.88 6.48
C HIS A 1037 -5.91 -50.24 6.84
N LEU A 1038 -6.71 -50.78 5.92
CA LEU A 1038 -7.23 -52.14 5.98
C LEU A 1038 -6.22 -53.11 5.34
N ASP A 1039 -6.09 -54.33 5.85
CA ASP A 1039 -5.33 -55.39 5.18
C ASP A 1039 -6.08 -55.96 3.96
N GLU A 1040 -5.43 -56.85 3.19
CA GLU A 1040 -6.00 -57.44 1.95
C GLU A 1040 -7.34 -58.17 2.18
N ASP A 1041 -7.64 -58.56 3.43
CA ASP A 1041 -8.87 -59.26 3.82
C ASP A 1041 -9.95 -58.31 4.38
N GLY A 1042 -9.69 -57.00 4.43
CA GLY A 1042 -10.64 -55.99 4.92
C GLY A 1042 -10.69 -55.85 6.45
N ILE A 1043 -9.67 -56.34 7.16
CA ILE A 1043 -9.55 -56.29 8.62
C ILE A 1043 -8.72 -55.05 8.99
N GLY A 1044 -9.20 -54.26 9.96
CA GLY A 1044 -8.47 -53.08 10.46
C GLY A 1044 -7.25 -53.50 11.27
N GLN A 1045 -6.03 -53.16 10.83
CA GLN A 1045 -4.83 -53.39 11.63
C GLN A 1045 -4.72 -52.32 12.72
N ASN A 1046 -4.71 -52.73 14.00
CA ASN A 1046 -4.65 -51.87 15.18
C ASN A 1046 -5.86 -50.93 15.40
N VAL A 1047 -7.01 -51.21 14.79
CA VAL A 1047 -8.26 -50.45 14.95
C VAL A 1047 -9.11 -51.10 16.05
N THR A 1048 -9.49 -50.36 17.10
CA THR A 1048 -10.42 -50.84 18.15
C THR A 1048 -11.82 -50.25 17.94
N PRO A 1049 -12.87 -50.79 18.59
CA PRO A 1049 -14.20 -50.17 18.57
C PRO A 1049 -14.20 -48.77 19.20
N GLU A 1050 -13.19 -48.43 20.00
CA GLU A 1050 -13.00 -47.09 20.57
C GLU A 1050 -12.28 -46.10 19.63
N GLU A 1051 -11.46 -46.59 18.68
CA GLU A 1051 -10.73 -45.77 17.68
C GLU A 1051 -10.92 -46.32 16.25
N PRO A 1052 -12.15 -46.28 15.69
CA PRO A 1052 -12.50 -47.00 14.46
C PRO A 1052 -12.06 -46.35 13.13
N TYR A 1053 -11.31 -45.25 13.16
CA TYR A 1053 -11.13 -44.35 12.02
C TYR A 1053 -9.66 -43.99 11.74
N GLY A 1054 -9.35 -43.47 10.54
CA GLY A 1054 -7.98 -43.15 10.11
C GLY A 1054 -7.62 -41.65 10.22
N ASP A 1055 -6.33 -41.33 10.15
CA ASP A 1055 -5.81 -39.97 10.43
C ASP A 1055 -6.11 -38.91 9.34
N LEU A 1056 -6.61 -39.30 8.16
CA LEU A 1056 -6.85 -38.41 7.01
C LEU A 1056 -8.16 -38.74 6.28
N SER A 1057 -8.78 -37.74 5.66
CA SER A 1057 -9.97 -37.87 4.82
C SER A 1057 -9.66 -37.54 3.35
N GLU A 1058 -10.14 -38.36 2.40
CA GLU A 1058 -10.01 -38.16 0.95
C GLU A 1058 -11.35 -37.77 0.30
N PRO A 1059 -11.36 -36.95 -0.77
CA PRO A 1059 -12.60 -36.65 -1.51
C PRO A 1059 -13.11 -37.91 -2.22
N TRP A 1060 -14.38 -38.25 -2.01
CA TRP A 1060 -15.00 -39.48 -2.53
C TRP A 1060 -15.90 -39.24 -3.74
N PHE A 1061 -16.90 -38.37 -3.63
CA PHE A 1061 -17.77 -37.98 -4.75
C PHE A 1061 -18.29 -36.56 -4.58
N SER A 1062 -18.93 -36.00 -5.62
CA SER A 1062 -19.57 -34.69 -5.53
C SER A 1062 -20.92 -34.69 -6.22
N GLU A 1063 -21.88 -33.97 -5.65
CA GLU A 1063 -23.20 -33.73 -6.19
C GLU A 1063 -23.50 -32.22 -6.23
N SER A 1064 -24.43 -31.78 -7.07
CA SER A 1064 -24.70 -30.35 -7.24
C SER A 1064 -26.15 -30.07 -7.57
N ASP A 1065 -26.68 -28.97 -7.06
CA ASP A 1065 -28.01 -28.45 -7.39
C ASP A 1065 -27.92 -26.98 -7.86
N THR A 1066 -28.82 -26.56 -8.74
CA THR A 1066 -28.80 -25.22 -9.34
C THR A 1066 -30.20 -24.63 -9.39
N ASN A 1067 -30.38 -23.46 -8.79
CA ASN A 1067 -31.66 -22.78 -8.71
C ASN A 1067 -31.57 -21.29 -9.06
N THR A 1068 -32.69 -20.73 -9.51
CA THR A 1068 -32.80 -19.29 -9.81
C THR A 1068 -33.72 -18.62 -8.79
N ARG A 1069 -33.21 -17.61 -8.12
CA ARG A 1069 -33.92 -16.80 -7.15
C ARG A 1069 -34.57 -15.60 -7.80
N ILE A 1070 -35.72 -15.21 -7.27
CA ILE A 1070 -36.42 -13.97 -7.62
C ILE A 1070 -36.44 -13.07 -6.38
N GLY A 1071 -36.16 -11.79 -6.60
CA GLY A 1071 -36.00 -10.80 -5.55
C GLY A 1071 -36.37 -9.39 -6.03
N TRP A 1072 -36.04 -8.41 -5.20
CA TRP A 1072 -36.17 -6.99 -5.53
C TRP A 1072 -34.82 -6.31 -5.41
N THR A 1073 -34.66 -5.18 -6.09
CA THR A 1073 -33.44 -4.36 -6.08
C THR A 1073 -33.77 -2.88 -5.93
N LEU A 1074 -32.90 -2.16 -5.25
CA LEU A 1074 -32.89 -0.70 -5.14
C LEU A 1074 -31.47 -0.20 -5.41
N ALA A 1075 -31.34 0.79 -6.30
CA ALA A 1075 -30.07 1.31 -6.75
C ALA A 1075 -30.06 2.85 -6.78
N GLY A 1076 -28.87 3.41 -6.58
CA GLY A 1076 -28.59 4.83 -6.72
C GLY A 1076 -27.31 5.02 -7.52
N GLY A 1077 -27.31 5.95 -8.46
CA GLY A 1077 -26.16 6.17 -9.32
C GLY A 1077 -26.09 7.56 -9.92
N ALA A 1078 -24.95 7.82 -10.55
CA ALA A 1078 -24.69 9.01 -11.34
C ALA A 1078 -24.28 8.60 -12.75
N GLU A 1079 -24.80 9.32 -13.74
CA GLU A 1079 -24.41 9.18 -15.13
C GLU A 1079 -23.89 10.52 -15.64
N VAL A 1080 -22.74 10.53 -16.31
CA VAL A 1080 -22.05 11.72 -16.81
C VAL A 1080 -21.98 11.66 -18.32
N ALA A 1081 -22.52 12.67 -19.01
CA ALA A 1081 -22.56 12.75 -20.46
C ALA A 1081 -21.17 13.08 -21.04
N ILE A 1082 -20.64 12.12 -21.79
CA ILE A 1082 -19.48 12.25 -22.70
C ILE A 1082 -19.90 13.04 -23.96
N GLY A 1083 -21.19 13.21 -24.22
CA GLY A 1083 -21.70 14.00 -25.33
C GLY A 1083 -23.16 13.63 -25.52
N ASN A 1084 -23.75 14.01 -26.65
CA ASN A 1084 -25.14 13.65 -26.92
C ASN A 1084 -25.36 12.12 -26.99
N ASN A 1085 -24.34 11.36 -27.41
CA ASN A 1085 -24.49 9.93 -27.68
C ASN A 1085 -23.77 9.00 -26.70
N TRP A 1086 -22.88 9.50 -25.83
CA TRP A 1086 -22.11 8.64 -24.94
C TRP A 1086 -22.20 9.16 -23.51
N SER A 1087 -22.19 8.24 -22.54
CA SER A 1087 -22.15 8.58 -21.12
C SER A 1087 -21.43 7.53 -20.30
N LEU A 1088 -20.79 7.96 -19.20
CA LEU A 1088 -20.22 7.08 -18.17
C LEU A 1088 -21.18 6.98 -16.99
N ARG A 1089 -21.28 5.80 -16.39
CA ARG A 1089 -22.17 5.51 -15.28
C ARG A 1089 -21.36 4.95 -14.11
N ALA A 1090 -21.70 5.37 -12.90
CA ALA A 1090 -21.38 4.67 -11.67
C ALA A 1090 -22.67 4.41 -10.88
N GLU A 1091 -22.83 3.21 -10.34
CA GLU A 1091 -24.04 2.78 -9.63
C GLU A 1091 -23.69 1.91 -8.42
N TYR A 1092 -24.39 2.14 -7.32
CA TYR A 1092 -24.50 1.20 -6.22
C TYR A 1092 -25.90 0.59 -6.19
N ALA A 1093 -26.00 -0.73 -6.07
CA ALA A 1093 -27.27 -1.45 -6.01
C ALA A 1093 -27.29 -2.47 -4.87
N TYR A 1094 -28.39 -2.48 -4.11
CA TYR A 1094 -28.71 -3.50 -3.12
C TYR A 1094 -29.86 -4.37 -3.64
N ALA A 1095 -29.70 -5.69 -3.62
CA ALA A 1095 -30.72 -6.64 -4.00
C ALA A 1095 -30.95 -7.68 -2.91
N ARG A 1096 -32.21 -8.08 -2.73
CA ARG A 1096 -32.62 -9.09 -1.75
C ARG A 1096 -33.45 -10.18 -2.40
N PHE A 1097 -33.08 -11.42 -2.13
CA PHE A 1097 -33.68 -12.61 -2.72
C PHE A 1097 -34.38 -13.48 -1.68
N GLY A 1098 -35.47 -14.12 -2.09
CA GLY A 1098 -36.20 -15.06 -1.26
C GLY A 1098 -35.39 -16.31 -0.89
N ARG A 1099 -35.91 -17.10 0.06
CA ARG A 1099 -35.32 -18.39 0.43
C ARG A 1099 -35.45 -19.39 -0.72
N GLN A 1100 -34.40 -20.17 -0.92
CA GLN A 1100 -34.35 -21.29 -1.87
C GLN A 1100 -33.74 -22.51 -1.19
N SER A 1101 -34.09 -23.70 -1.66
CA SER A 1101 -33.57 -24.98 -1.17
C SER A 1101 -32.65 -25.63 -2.22
N PHE A 1102 -31.58 -26.26 -1.76
CA PHE A 1102 -30.64 -27.05 -2.55
C PHE A 1102 -30.54 -28.44 -1.95
N ASP A 1103 -30.83 -29.47 -2.74
CA ASP A 1103 -30.96 -30.85 -2.26
C ASP A 1103 -29.79 -31.72 -2.73
N PHE A 1104 -29.17 -32.40 -1.78
CA PHE A 1104 -28.03 -33.30 -1.92
C PHE A 1104 -28.44 -34.69 -1.42
N ASN A 1105 -29.05 -35.49 -2.30
CA ASN A 1105 -29.72 -36.73 -1.89
C ASN A 1105 -28.73 -37.85 -1.55
N ASP A 1106 -27.51 -37.79 -2.07
CA ASP A 1106 -26.50 -38.84 -1.86
C ASP A 1106 -25.62 -38.59 -0.63
N ALA A 1107 -25.74 -37.41 0.01
CA ALA A 1107 -24.94 -37.07 1.17
C ALA A 1107 -25.05 -38.08 2.33
N ARG A 1108 -23.92 -38.35 2.96
CA ARG A 1108 -23.72 -39.48 3.88
C ARG A 1108 -23.66 -39.06 5.34
N ALA A 1109 -23.92 -40.00 6.24
CA ALA A 1109 -23.91 -39.78 7.69
C ALA A 1109 -22.52 -39.65 8.29
N GLY A 1110 -21.46 -39.55 7.47
CA GLY A 1110 -20.14 -39.09 7.88
C GLY A 1110 -19.00 -39.72 7.09
N VAL A 1111 -17.81 -39.85 7.69
CA VAL A 1111 -16.56 -40.16 6.95
C VAL A 1111 -16.06 -41.59 7.13
N GLY A 1112 -16.46 -42.28 8.22
CA GLY A 1112 -16.00 -43.62 8.57
C GLY A 1112 -16.35 -44.72 7.56
N LYS A 1113 -15.36 -45.54 7.21
CA LYS A 1113 -15.54 -46.74 6.36
C LYS A 1113 -16.04 -47.93 7.20
N SER A 1114 -16.79 -48.85 6.59
CA SER A 1114 -17.10 -50.15 7.20
C SER A 1114 -15.82 -51.00 7.32
N PHE A 1115 -15.68 -51.75 8.43
CA PHE A 1115 -14.54 -52.63 8.66
C PHE A 1115 -14.93 -53.86 9.50
N LEU A 1116 -14.11 -54.91 9.41
CA LEU A 1116 -14.25 -56.11 10.25
C LEU A 1116 -13.33 -56.00 11.48
N TYR A 1117 -13.91 -56.02 12.68
CA TYR A 1117 -13.17 -56.03 13.94
C TYR A 1117 -12.93 -57.47 14.42
N ARG A 1118 -11.71 -57.78 14.88
CA ARG A 1118 -11.33 -59.12 15.34
C ARG A 1118 -10.79 -59.08 16.78
N GLU A 1119 -11.49 -59.70 17.71
CA GLU A 1119 -11.10 -59.79 19.12
C GLU A 1119 -10.66 -61.21 19.50
N VAL A 1120 -9.68 -61.33 20.40
CA VAL A 1120 -9.26 -62.62 20.96
C VAL A 1120 -10.15 -62.97 22.14
N VAL A 1121 -11.13 -63.84 21.93
CA VAL A 1121 -12.10 -64.25 22.97
C VAL A 1121 -11.65 -65.46 23.80
N GLY A 1122 -10.52 -66.06 23.43
CA GLY A 1122 -9.90 -67.13 24.19
C GLY A 1122 -8.62 -67.62 23.53
N THR A 1123 -7.95 -68.56 24.20
CA THR A 1123 -6.78 -69.25 23.64
C THR A 1123 -6.97 -70.75 23.79
N GLU A 1124 -6.74 -71.50 22.72
CA GLU A 1124 -6.64 -72.96 22.79
C GLU A 1124 -5.19 -73.41 22.63
N TRP A 1125 -4.86 -74.55 23.22
CA TRP A 1125 -3.51 -75.11 23.14
C TRP A 1125 -3.34 -75.83 21.80
N GLY A 1126 -2.46 -75.32 20.95
CA GLY A 1126 -2.19 -75.83 19.61
C GLY A 1126 -0.91 -76.66 19.50
N THR A 1127 -0.89 -77.57 18.52
CA THR A 1127 0.28 -78.37 18.11
C THR A 1127 0.88 -77.82 16.82
N ILE A 1128 2.22 -77.78 16.73
CA ILE A 1128 2.89 -77.28 15.52
C ILE A 1128 2.78 -78.37 14.45
N PRO A 1129 2.28 -78.08 13.24
CA PRO A 1129 2.22 -79.07 12.17
C PRO A 1129 3.60 -79.68 11.90
N GLY A 1130 3.73 -81.00 11.99
CA GLY A 1130 5.01 -81.71 11.87
C GLY A 1130 5.81 -81.91 13.17
N PHE A 1131 5.32 -81.42 14.32
CA PHE A 1131 5.86 -81.68 15.66
C PHE A 1131 4.76 -82.11 16.65
N GLU A 1132 3.84 -82.95 16.18
CA GLU A 1132 2.66 -83.39 16.96
C GLU A 1132 3.01 -84.17 18.24
N GLU A 1133 4.21 -84.78 18.30
CA GLU A 1133 4.67 -85.57 19.46
C GLU A 1133 4.97 -84.73 20.71
N LEU A 1134 5.17 -83.42 20.57
CA LEU A 1134 5.46 -82.53 21.71
C LEU A 1134 4.21 -82.19 22.55
N GLY A 1135 3.03 -82.62 22.12
CA GLY A 1135 1.76 -82.15 22.68
C GLY A 1135 1.54 -80.67 22.39
N PRO A 1136 0.41 -80.09 22.82
CA PRO A 1136 0.13 -78.71 22.47
C PRO A 1136 0.96 -77.77 23.37
N ILE A 1137 1.89 -77.04 22.75
CA ILE A 1137 2.98 -76.31 23.44
C ILE A 1137 2.91 -74.79 23.25
N PHE A 1138 1.96 -74.28 22.47
CA PHE A 1138 1.72 -72.84 22.32
C PHE A 1138 0.22 -72.56 22.27
N GLN A 1139 -0.16 -71.36 22.67
CA GLN A 1139 -1.54 -70.91 22.67
C GLN A 1139 -1.88 -70.31 21.31
N ILE A 1140 -2.89 -70.88 20.64
CA ILE A 1140 -3.52 -70.33 19.44
C ILE A 1140 -4.68 -69.44 19.90
N PRO A 1141 -4.69 -68.15 19.54
CA PRO A 1141 -5.82 -67.28 19.83
C PRO A 1141 -7.05 -67.70 19.03
N ILE A 1142 -8.20 -67.82 19.71
CA ILE A 1142 -9.52 -67.96 19.10
C ILE A 1142 -10.06 -66.56 18.88
N TYR A 1143 -10.43 -66.27 17.64
CA TYR A 1143 -10.92 -64.96 17.23
C TYR A 1143 -12.43 -64.94 17.05
N GLU A 1144 -13.09 -63.89 17.54
CA GLU A 1144 -14.45 -63.52 17.17
C GLU A 1144 -14.41 -62.32 16.24
N PHE A 1145 -15.20 -62.35 15.18
CA PHE A 1145 -15.27 -61.29 14.16
C PHE A 1145 -16.61 -60.56 14.29
N THR A 1146 -16.55 -59.24 14.35
CA THR A 1146 -17.74 -58.37 14.38
C THR A 1146 -17.70 -57.42 13.19
N ASP A 1147 -18.77 -57.40 12.40
CA ASP A 1147 -18.96 -56.39 11.35
C ASP A 1147 -19.33 -55.05 12.00
N VAL A 1148 -18.53 -54.01 11.73
CA VAL A 1148 -18.81 -52.64 12.12
C VAL A 1148 -19.18 -51.84 10.88
N GLU A 1149 -20.44 -51.39 10.81
CA GLU A 1149 -20.94 -50.57 9.71
C GLU A 1149 -20.41 -49.13 9.83
N GLY A 1150 -19.81 -48.64 8.75
CA GLY A 1150 -19.24 -47.30 8.67
C GLY A 1150 -20.29 -46.24 8.34
N THR A 1151 -20.12 -45.05 8.90
CA THR A 1151 -21.02 -43.91 8.69
C THR A 1151 -21.05 -43.38 7.24
N SER A 1152 -20.01 -43.62 6.45
CA SER A 1152 -19.96 -43.27 5.03
C SER A 1152 -20.88 -44.14 4.14
N ASP A 1153 -21.33 -45.30 4.63
CA ASP A 1153 -22.28 -46.16 3.93
C ASP A 1153 -23.75 -45.77 4.19
N ILE A 1154 -24.01 -44.96 5.22
CA ILE A 1154 -25.36 -44.52 5.60
C ILE A 1154 -25.75 -43.28 4.79
N VAL A 1155 -26.79 -43.40 3.96
CA VAL A 1155 -27.33 -42.30 3.14
C VAL A 1155 -28.49 -41.62 3.86
N ASN A 1156 -28.31 -40.36 4.25
CA ASN A 1156 -29.37 -39.57 4.92
C ASN A 1156 -29.65 -38.20 4.27
N GLY A 1157 -28.93 -37.85 3.20
CA GLY A 1157 -29.17 -36.66 2.37
C GLY A 1157 -29.00 -35.31 3.09
N ARG A 1158 -28.77 -34.21 2.38
CA ARG A 1158 -28.76 -32.85 2.93
C ARG A 1158 -29.62 -31.90 2.12
N ARG A 1159 -30.18 -30.92 2.80
CA ARG A 1159 -30.96 -29.81 2.25
C ARG A 1159 -30.44 -28.51 2.85
N ALA A 1160 -29.80 -27.69 2.04
CA ALA A 1160 -29.43 -26.33 2.42
C ALA A 1160 -30.57 -25.39 2.04
N ARG A 1161 -31.11 -24.63 3.00
CA ARG A 1161 -32.20 -23.66 2.76
C ARG A 1161 -31.80 -22.27 3.23
N ASN A 1162 -31.45 -21.39 2.30
CA ASN A 1162 -30.94 -20.05 2.60
C ASN A 1162 -31.63 -18.96 1.77
N ARG A 1163 -31.64 -17.73 2.30
CA ARG A 1163 -31.91 -16.47 1.57
C ARG A 1163 -30.59 -15.89 1.07
N ALA A 1164 -30.63 -14.95 0.14
CA ALA A 1164 -29.43 -14.24 -0.32
C ALA A 1164 -29.67 -12.73 -0.37
N ASP A 1165 -28.66 -11.96 0.03
CA ASP A 1165 -28.61 -10.51 -0.06
C ASP A 1165 -27.34 -10.12 -0.85
N MET A 1166 -27.44 -9.10 -1.71
CA MET A 1166 -26.33 -8.67 -2.57
C MET A 1166 -26.14 -7.17 -2.54
N HIS A 1167 -24.91 -6.72 -2.28
CA HIS A 1167 -24.45 -5.35 -2.47
C HIS A 1167 -23.55 -5.32 -3.70
N SER A 1168 -23.78 -4.40 -4.64
CA SER A 1168 -22.94 -4.31 -5.85
C SER A 1168 -22.59 -2.88 -6.20
N LEU A 1169 -21.33 -2.67 -6.59
CA LEU A 1169 -20.82 -1.44 -7.19
C LEU A 1169 -20.53 -1.70 -8.67
N ARG A 1170 -21.03 -0.85 -9.55
CA ARG A 1170 -20.97 -1.01 -11.01
C ARG A 1170 -20.50 0.25 -11.67
N VAL A 1171 -19.67 0.08 -12.69
CA VAL A 1171 -19.31 1.13 -13.63
C VAL A 1171 -19.72 0.70 -15.03
N GLY A 1172 -20.19 1.64 -15.84
CA GLY A 1172 -20.65 1.33 -17.18
C GLY A 1172 -20.48 2.46 -18.15
N VAL A 1173 -20.59 2.12 -19.43
CA VAL A 1173 -20.60 3.08 -20.55
C VAL A 1173 -21.91 2.88 -21.29
N SER A 1174 -22.67 3.96 -21.49
CA SER A 1174 -23.91 3.95 -22.28
C SER A 1174 -23.69 4.64 -23.62
N PHE A 1175 -24.28 4.08 -24.66
CA PHE A 1175 -24.57 4.77 -25.91
C PHE A 1175 -26.05 5.18 -25.93
N ARG A 1176 -26.33 6.45 -26.24
CA ARG A 1176 -27.67 7.06 -26.32
C ARG A 1176 -27.99 7.42 -27.77
N PHE A 1177 -29.21 7.15 -28.20
CA PHE A 1177 -29.67 7.27 -29.60
C PHE A 1177 -30.44 8.55 -29.87
#